data_AF-A0A8S3PQW7-F1
#
_entry.id   AF-A0A8S3PQW7-F1
#
_cell.length_a   1.000
_cell.length_b   1.000
_cell.length_c   1.000
_cell.angle_alpha   90.00
_cell.angle_beta   90.00
_cell.angle_gamma   90.00
#
_symmetry.space_group_name_H-M   'P 1'
#
loop_
_entity.id
_entity.type
_entity.pdbx_description
1 polymer ?
#
loop_
_entity_poly.entity_id
_entity_poly.type
_entity_poly.pdbx_seq_one_letter_code
_entity_poly.pdbx_strand_id
1 'polypeptide(L)'
;MPENTETWVNRSFALENMMKNIYVYQKQAIKAGKEKKRESYLEYIPNPELEKWSACDEPDRYNNTEIQHSLSCMAKHNYLYIVADMGDYQPCSRQSDPKCPPDGHYQFNTAVVYDKAGYLIAKYHKINLFYEFQFDVPLKESLFLLKHLLGNLGEDNVGKLLIADIPIYNRKRNSYPELNMLKEENNSRPSNDSFQSFVFHDLYNFVPLIDIKDKRTICHNKLCCSLTYEKVTNTDDVFAFGAFDGLHTFEGTYYIQVCILLKCKNSNLTSCGEPDKNSITFFKQFKIEGTFNTSYIFPEILLSNASDLLLLAAPNTWKYATGILQSEIQLEYPVVSAAMLARVYEKDHILLSDKNPNKRTQFDFPRDQRNLLLHERIKVDILVFPEDGIYGYRFNRKGVESYLEYIPDPDLEDWNACDEPDRYNNTEVQHSLSCMAKNNNLYIVANIGDNQPCSRKNDPNCPPDGHYQFNTAVVYNKTGYLITKYHKINLFYEYQFDVPPERKSVSFETPFGKFGVMICFDIIFRNPAIELLENHNVDNIVFPTAWMDALPILAAIQFHSAFAAGANVNFLAANLKNSSIKVHGSGIYSAEGYLDFHYDNEDVGKLLIAEIPIRNRKRNSYPEPKNMTEENNSMTSNNRFQSLVFRDLYNFVPLVDIQGKRTICHNKLCCSLTYEKKMDTDDVFAFGAFDGLHTYEGTYYIQVCILLKCKNSSLTSCGEPEQNSKTFFKQFKIEGTFTTAYIYPEILLSNASDLLLLAAPNTWNYAKGILQSENQLEYPVVSAAMLARVYENDLTINHGNHMLPEIVVITALLAISNYIFG
;
A
#
# COMPACT_ATOMS: atom_id res chain seq x y z
N MET A 1 -48.30 -22.99 -36.54
CA MET A 1 -48.24 -24.34 -35.94
C MET A 1 -46.88 -24.49 -35.28
N PRO A 2 -46.85 -25.04 -34.06
CA PRO A 2 -46.07 -24.53 -32.94
C PRO A 2 -44.68 -25.17 -32.88
N GLU A 3 -43.74 -24.48 -32.21
CA GLU A 3 -42.60 -25.02 -31.42
C GLU A 3 -41.43 -24.04 -31.45
N ASN A 4 -41.35 -23.19 -30.42
CA ASN A 4 -40.09 -22.69 -29.82
C ASN A 4 -40.34 -21.67 -28.70
N THR A 5 -41.60 -21.37 -28.37
CA THR A 5 -41.93 -20.70 -27.11
C THR A 5 -41.76 -21.63 -25.91
N GLU A 6 -41.90 -22.95 -26.07
CA GLU A 6 -41.66 -23.92 -25.00
C GLU A 6 -40.17 -24.05 -24.61
N THR A 7 -39.23 -23.89 -25.55
CA THR A 7 -37.78 -24.00 -25.27
C THR A 7 -37.24 -22.80 -24.49
N TRP A 8 -37.74 -21.58 -24.76
CA TRP A 8 -37.36 -20.37 -24.04
C TRP A 8 -37.95 -20.29 -22.63
N VAL A 9 -39.20 -20.72 -22.46
CA VAL A 9 -39.83 -20.84 -21.13
C VAL A 9 -39.08 -21.91 -20.32
N ASN A 10 -38.69 -23.04 -20.91
CA ASN A 10 -37.89 -24.06 -20.23
C ASN A 10 -36.49 -23.58 -19.83
N ARG A 11 -35.79 -22.82 -20.68
CA ARG A 11 -34.44 -22.31 -20.38
C ARG A 11 -34.45 -21.23 -19.29
N SER A 12 -35.40 -20.30 -19.36
CA SER A 12 -35.53 -19.23 -18.36
C SER A 12 -35.99 -19.79 -17.01
N PHE A 13 -36.93 -20.75 -17.03
CA PHE A 13 -37.38 -21.48 -15.84
C PHE A 13 -36.31 -22.40 -15.25
N ALA A 14 -35.49 -23.04 -16.09
CA ALA A 14 -34.31 -23.80 -15.68
C ALA A 14 -33.27 -22.89 -15.00
N LEU A 15 -32.98 -21.72 -15.58
CA LEU A 15 -32.10 -20.69 -14.98
C LEU A 15 -32.66 -20.14 -13.66
N GLU A 16 -33.97 -19.93 -13.56
CA GLU A 16 -34.63 -19.45 -12.33
C GLU A 16 -34.63 -20.51 -11.22
N ASN A 17 -34.83 -21.79 -11.55
CA ASN A 17 -34.67 -22.92 -10.63
C ASN A 17 -33.21 -23.16 -10.25
N MET A 18 -32.27 -22.93 -11.17
CA MET A 18 -30.83 -22.97 -10.92
C MET A 18 -30.44 -21.90 -9.89
N MET A 19 -30.96 -20.68 -10.02
CA MET A 19 -30.77 -19.60 -9.05
C MET A 19 -31.42 -19.90 -7.69
N LYS A 20 -32.61 -20.52 -7.65
CA LYS A 20 -33.22 -20.99 -6.38
C LYS A 20 -32.40 -22.08 -5.72
N ASN A 21 -31.83 -23.01 -6.48
CA ASN A 21 -30.96 -24.06 -5.96
C ASN A 21 -29.63 -23.47 -5.47
N ILE A 22 -29.01 -22.55 -6.21
CA ILE A 22 -27.82 -21.78 -5.78
C ILE A 22 -28.10 -21.05 -4.46
N TYR A 23 -29.29 -20.46 -4.30
CA TYR A 23 -29.73 -19.81 -3.06
C TYR A 23 -29.94 -20.78 -1.88
N VAL A 24 -30.45 -21.99 -2.14
CA VAL A 24 -30.57 -23.06 -1.13
C VAL A 24 -29.20 -23.60 -0.72
N TYR A 25 -28.29 -23.78 -1.68
CA TYR A 25 -26.89 -24.17 -1.42
C TYR A 25 -26.13 -23.09 -0.67
N GLN A 26 -26.35 -21.80 -0.97
CA GLN A 26 -25.87 -20.68 -0.16
C GLN A 26 -26.37 -20.77 1.28
N LYS A 27 -27.66 -21.06 1.52
CA LYS A 27 -28.19 -21.22 2.88
C LYS A 27 -27.65 -22.46 3.61
N GLN A 28 -27.44 -23.57 2.91
CA GLN A 28 -26.84 -24.77 3.48
C GLN A 28 -25.36 -24.55 3.80
N ALA A 29 -24.60 -23.85 2.95
CA ALA A 29 -23.22 -23.44 3.19
C ALA A 29 -23.11 -22.43 4.35
N ILE A 30 -24.04 -21.48 4.47
CA ILE A 30 -24.16 -20.55 5.63
C ILE A 30 -24.45 -21.32 6.92
N LYS A 31 -25.24 -22.40 6.86
CA LYS A 31 -25.59 -23.22 8.01
C LYS A 31 -24.46 -24.18 8.41
N ALA A 32 -23.72 -24.72 7.44
CA ALA A 32 -22.53 -25.56 7.65
C ALA A 32 -21.28 -24.76 8.06
N GLY A 33 -21.16 -23.52 7.58
CA GLY A 33 -20.07 -22.59 7.92
C GLY A 33 -20.07 -22.09 9.36
N LYS A 34 -21.12 -22.39 10.14
CA LYS A 34 -21.11 -22.19 11.60
C LYS A 34 -20.44 -23.32 12.39
N GLU A 35 -20.11 -24.45 11.76
CA GLU A 35 -19.69 -25.67 12.48
C GLU A 35 -18.42 -26.38 11.95
N LYS A 36 -17.70 -25.90 10.92
CA LYS A 36 -16.43 -26.55 10.47
C LYS A 36 -15.30 -25.59 10.07
N LYS A 37 -14.05 -26.07 10.23
CA LYS A 37 -12.77 -25.39 9.93
C LYS A 37 -12.61 -25.06 8.43
N ARG A 38 -11.79 -24.03 8.14
CA ARG A 38 -11.44 -23.42 6.82
C ARG A 38 -11.07 -24.36 5.66
N GLU A 39 -10.68 -25.61 5.92
CA GLU A 39 -10.24 -26.59 4.90
C GLU A 39 -11.39 -27.19 4.06
N SER A 40 -12.65 -26.82 4.29
CA SER A 40 -13.82 -27.51 3.70
C SER A 40 -14.29 -27.03 2.31
N TYR A 41 -13.59 -26.11 1.65
CA TYR A 41 -14.03 -25.52 0.36
C TYR A 41 -13.08 -25.76 -0.81
N LEU A 42 -11.93 -26.39 -0.57
CA LEU A 42 -11.01 -26.79 -1.63
C LEU A 42 -11.33 -28.23 -2.03
N GLU A 43 -11.47 -28.47 -3.33
CA GLU A 43 -11.69 -29.81 -3.86
C GLU A 43 -10.53 -30.21 -4.76
N TYR A 44 -10.22 -31.50 -4.81
CA TYR A 44 -9.32 -32.01 -5.84
C TYR A 44 -10.03 -31.95 -7.20
N ILE A 45 -9.51 -31.13 -8.11
CA ILE A 45 -10.06 -31.02 -9.46
C ILE A 45 -9.18 -31.83 -10.43
N PRO A 46 -9.70 -32.92 -11.04
CA PRO A 46 -8.91 -33.74 -11.94
C PRO A 46 -8.53 -33.00 -13.24
N ASN A 47 -7.53 -33.51 -13.96
CA ASN A 47 -7.15 -32.95 -15.25
C ASN A 47 -8.08 -33.49 -16.38
N PRO A 48 -8.94 -32.66 -16.99
CA PRO A 48 -9.89 -33.12 -18.01
C PRO A 48 -9.24 -33.61 -19.30
N GLU A 49 -7.97 -33.28 -19.55
CA GLU A 49 -7.22 -33.82 -20.70
C GLU A 49 -6.76 -35.26 -20.49
N LEU A 50 -6.53 -35.65 -19.23
CA LEU A 50 -6.04 -36.98 -18.86
C LEU A 50 -7.19 -37.93 -18.54
N GLU A 51 -8.30 -37.40 -18.03
CA GLU A 51 -9.45 -38.20 -17.66
C GLU A 51 -10.77 -37.49 -17.93
N LYS A 52 -11.73 -38.26 -18.47
CA LYS A 52 -13.12 -37.83 -18.54
C LYS A 52 -13.83 -38.24 -17.27
N TRP A 53 -14.43 -37.26 -16.60
CA TRP A 53 -15.21 -37.47 -15.40
C TRP A 53 -16.44 -36.56 -15.37
N SER A 54 -17.57 -37.16 -15.02
CA SER A 54 -18.82 -36.49 -14.71
C SER A 54 -19.09 -36.73 -13.23
N ALA A 55 -18.90 -35.71 -12.41
CA ALA A 55 -19.16 -35.82 -10.98
C ALA A 55 -20.62 -36.22 -10.72
N CYS A 56 -21.57 -35.81 -11.57
CA CYS A 56 -22.98 -36.18 -11.46
C CYS A 56 -23.26 -37.68 -11.67
N ASP A 57 -22.48 -38.34 -12.54
CA ASP A 57 -22.65 -39.77 -12.84
C ASP A 57 -21.83 -40.66 -11.93
N GLU A 58 -20.67 -40.15 -11.49
CA GLU A 58 -19.69 -40.87 -10.65
C GLU A 58 -19.30 -40.01 -9.43
N PRO A 59 -20.24 -39.72 -8.50
CA PRO A 59 -20.00 -38.82 -7.37
C PRO A 59 -18.95 -39.34 -6.39
N ASP A 60 -18.83 -40.67 -6.26
CA ASP A 60 -17.95 -41.32 -5.29
C ASP A 60 -16.54 -41.60 -5.84
N ARG A 61 -16.23 -41.15 -7.07
CA ARG A 61 -14.91 -41.41 -7.69
C ARG A 61 -13.78 -40.65 -7.00
N TYR A 62 -14.07 -39.47 -6.47
CA TYR A 62 -13.16 -38.63 -5.72
C TYR A 62 -13.81 -38.22 -4.39
N ASN A 63 -13.01 -38.13 -3.33
CA ASN A 63 -13.52 -37.72 -2.02
C ASN A 63 -13.70 -36.19 -1.98
N ASN A 64 -14.72 -35.74 -1.25
CA ASN A 64 -15.01 -34.31 -0.99
C ASN A 64 -15.19 -33.48 -2.27
N THR A 65 -16.08 -33.91 -3.17
CA THR A 65 -16.38 -33.22 -4.44
C THR A 65 -17.81 -32.69 -4.52
N GLU A 66 -18.34 -32.17 -3.42
CA GLU A 66 -19.74 -31.73 -3.31
C GLU A 66 -20.07 -30.58 -4.28
N ILE A 67 -19.16 -29.62 -4.44
CA ILE A 67 -19.28 -28.48 -5.33
C ILE A 67 -19.20 -28.95 -6.79
N GLN A 68 -18.21 -29.77 -7.14
CA GLN A 68 -18.09 -30.32 -8.49
C GLN A 68 -19.29 -31.20 -8.88
N HIS A 69 -19.84 -32.00 -7.95
CA HIS A 69 -21.06 -32.77 -8.16
C HIS A 69 -22.26 -31.85 -8.46
N SER A 70 -22.46 -30.80 -7.66
CA SER A 70 -23.53 -29.84 -7.89
C SER A 70 -23.41 -29.14 -9.24
N LEU A 71 -22.22 -28.66 -9.61
CA LEU A 71 -21.98 -27.99 -10.90
C LEU A 71 -22.17 -28.94 -12.09
N SER A 72 -21.65 -30.16 -11.99
CA SER A 72 -21.80 -31.21 -13.01
C SER A 72 -23.27 -31.59 -13.22
N CYS A 73 -24.02 -31.85 -12.15
CA CYS A 73 -25.46 -32.16 -12.25
C CYS A 73 -26.27 -30.98 -12.75
N MET A 74 -25.90 -29.76 -12.38
CA MET A 74 -26.55 -28.56 -12.87
C MET A 74 -26.34 -28.39 -14.38
N ALA A 75 -25.13 -28.66 -14.88
CA ALA A 75 -24.84 -28.61 -16.31
C ALA A 75 -25.64 -29.67 -17.08
N LYS A 76 -25.67 -30.90 -16.53
CA LYS A 76 -26.38 -32.05 -17.10
C LYS A 76 -27.90 -31.88 -17.11
N HIS A 77 -28.51 -31.57 -15.97
CA HIS A 77 -29.96 -31.47 -15.83
C HIS A 77 -30.55 -30.29 -16.60
N ASN A 78 -29.78 -29.21 -16.78
CA ASN A 78 -30.23 -28.03 -17.50
C ASN A 78 -29.73 -27.99 -18.96
N TYR A 79 -28.92 -28.95 -19.38
CA TYR A 79 -28.36 -29.06 -20.73
C TYR A 79 -27.61 -27.79 -21.19
N LEU A 80 -26.77 -27.27 -20.30
CA LEU A 80 -25.99 -26.04 -20.48
C LEU A 80 -24.51 -26.30 -20.22
N TYR A 81 -23.64 -25.55 -20.92
CA TYR A 81 -22.26 -25.42 -20.47
C TYR A 81 -22.24 -24.54 -19.24
N ILE A 82 -21.54 -24.97 -18.20
CA ILE A 82 -21.34 -24.17 -16.98
C ILE A 82 -19.86 -23.84 -16.90
N VAL A 83 -19.56 -22.54 -16.83
CA VAL A 83 -18.22 -22.03 -16.49
C VAL A 83 -18.33 -21.49 -15.07
N ALA A 84 -17.49 -21.98 -14.18
CA ALA A 84 -17.48 -21.57 -12.79
C ALA A 84 -16.02 -21.37 -12.32
N ASP A 85 -15.86 -20.65 -11.22
CA ASP A 85 -14.57 -20.44 -10.56
C ASP A 85 -14.63 -21.05 -9.15
N MET A 86 -13.60 -21.81 -8.79
CA MET A 86 -13.53 -22.49 -7.50
C MET A 86 -12.08 -22.73 -7.05
N GLY A 87 -11.91 -23.10 -5.78
CA GLY A 87 -10.60 -23.45 -5.22
C GLY A 87 -10.21 -24.90 -5.51
N ASP A 88 -9.01 -25.09 -6.06
CA ASP A 88 -8.46 -26.41 -6.37
C ASP A 88 -7.37 -26.78 -5.38
N TYR A 89 -7.43 -28.02 -4.90
CA TYR A 89 -6.43 -28.65 -4.05
C TYR A 89 -5.65 -29.70 -4.85
N GLN A 90 -4.33 -29.55 -4.95
CA GLN A 90 -3.47 -30.49 -5.67
C GLN A 90 -2.39 -31.06 -4.75
N PRO A 91 -2.57 -32.28 -4.20
CA PRO A 91 -1.58 -32.86 -3.31
C PRO A 91 -0.26 -33.09 -4.04
N CYS A 92 0.85 -32.85 -3.37
CA CYS A 92 2.19 -33.03 -3.91
C CYS A 92 3.15 -33.55 -2.84
N SER A 93 4.31 -34.05 -3.26
CA SER A 93 5.39 -34.44 -2.36
C SER A 93 6.68 -33.77 -2.78
N ARG A 94 7.43 -33.23 -1.80
CA ARG A 94 8.76 -32.65 -2.05
C ARG A 94 9.80 -33.65 -2.58
N GLN A 95 9.54 -34.95 -2.46
CA GLN A 95 10.39 -35.98 -3.05
C GLN A 95 10.25 -36.06 -4.57
N SER A 96 9.05 -35.81 -5.10
CA SER A 96 8.75 -35.91 -6.53
C SER A 96 8.64 -34.55 -7.22
N ASP A 97 8.22 -33.52 -6.49
CA ASP A 97 8.14 -32.13 -6.95
C ASP A 97 8.85 -31.22 -5.95
N PRO A 98 10.08 -30.77 -6.26
CA PRO A 98 10.86 -29.89 -5.38
C PRO A 98 10.15 -28.56 -5.06
N LYS A 99 9.15 -28.15 -5.84
CA LYS A 99 8.42 -26.88 -5.66
C LYS A 99 7.18 -27.01 -4.80
N CYS A 100 6.82 -28.24 -4.40
CA CYS A 100 5.67 -28.54 -3.57
C CYS A 100 5.65 -27.71 -2.27
N PRO A 101 4.56 -26.99 -1.97
CA PRO A 101 4.41 -26.22 -0.75
C PRO A 101 4.62 -27.05 0.53
N PRO A 102 5.04 -26.43 1.65
CA PRO A 102 5.40 -27.15 2.88
C PRO A 102 4.26 -27.96 3.50
N ASP A 103 3.02 -27.54 3.26
CA ASP A 103 1.77 -28.20 3.65
C ASP A 103 1.35 -29.35 2.72
N GLY A 104 2.21 -29.71 1.75
CA GLY A 104 2.09 -30.94 0.97
C GLY A 104 1.06 -30.88 -0.16
N HIS A 105 0.64 -29.68 -0.56
CA HIS A 105 -0.30 -29.49 -1.65
C HIS A 105 -0.17 -28.10 -2.26
N TYR A 106 -0.58 -27.94 -3.50
CA TYR A 106 -0.84 -26.63 -4.09
C TYR A 106 -2.31 -26.25 -3.92
N GLN A 107 -2.58 -24.96 -3.83
CA GLN A 107 -3.90 -24.37 -3.79
C GLN A 107 -4.06 -23.39 -4.95
N PHE A 108 -5.03 -23.57 -5.85
CA PHE A 108 -5.17 -22.70 -7.02
C PHE A 108 -6.56 -22.05 -7.11
N ASN A 109 -6.58 -20.77 -7.49
CA ASN A 109 -7.79 -20.16 -8.05
C ASN A 109 -8.03 -20.79 -9.43
N THR A 110 -9.16 -21.48 -9.60
CA THR A 110 -9.38 -22.36 -10.74
C THR A 110 -10.72 -22.14 -11.42
N ALA A 111 -10.67 -21.75 -12.68
CA ALA A 111 -11.83 -21.78 -13.56
C ALA A 111 -12.04 -23.20 -14.10
N VAL A 112 -13.27 -23.71 -14.00
CA VAL A 112 -13.71 -25.02 -14.50
C VAL A 112 -14.83 -24.89 -15.50
N VAL A 113 -14.88 -25.81 -16.48
CA VAL A 113 -15.96 -25.87 -17.46
C VAL A 113 -16.57 -27.26 -17.48
N TYR A 114 -17.88 -27.32 -17.27
CA TYR A 114 -18.69 -28.51 -17.46
C TYR A 114 -19.46 -28.42 -18.77
N ASP A 115 -19.48 -29.51 -19.54
CA ASP A 115 -20.31 -29.61 -20.74
C ASP A 115 -21.78 -29.89 -20.43
N LYS A 116 -22.62 -29.89 -21.46
CA LYS A 116 -24.07 -30.13 -21.33
C LYS A 116 -24.45 -31.51 -20.80
N ALA A 117 -23.50 -32.45 -20.80
CA ALA A 117 -23.69 -33.80 -20.26
C ALA A 117 -23.14 -33.94 -18.84
N GLY A 118 -22.56 -32.86 -18.27
CA GLY A 118 -22.00 -32.83 -16.92
C GLY A 118 -20.52 -33.20 -16.83
N TYR A 119 -19.82 -33.40 -17.95
CA TYR A 119 -18.39 -33.74 -17.92
C TYR A 119 -17.53 -32.51 -17.70
N LEU A 120 -16.52 -32.63 -16.84
CA LEU A 120 -15.45 -31.63 -16.73
C LEU A 120 -14.63 -31.67 -18.02
N ILE A 121 -14.58 -30.56 -18.75
CA ILE A 121 -13.91 -30.45 -20.06
C ILE A 121 -12.79 -29.42 -20.12
N ALA A 122 -12.73 -28.50 -19.16
CA ALA A 122 -11.61 -27.57 -19.03
C ALA A 122 -11.37 -27.18 -17.58
N LYS A 123 -10.11 -26.89 -17.29
CA LYS A 123 -9.59 -26.42 -16.01
C LYS A 123 -8.48 -25.41 -16.30
N TYR A 124 -8.52 -24.24 -15.67
CA TYR A 124 -7.52 -23.19 -15.82
C TYR A 124 -7.14 -22.64 -14.45
N HIS A 125 -5.86 -22.70 -14.13
CA HIS A 125 -5.29 -22.07 -12.93
C HIS A 125 -4.96 -20.61 -13.24
N LYS A 126 -5.43 -19.69 -12.40
CA LYS A 126 -5.16 -18.26 -12.57
C LYS A 126 -3.67 -17.98 -12.40
N ILE A 127 -3.06 -17.39 -13.43
CA ILE A 127 -1.61 -17.12 -13.48
C ILE A 127 -1.28 -15.76 -12.85
N ASN A 128 -2.04 -14.73 -13.18
CA ASN A 128 -1.84 -13.37 -12.67
C ASN A 128 -2.79 -13.12 -11.49
N LEU A 129 -2.28 -13.31 -10.28
CA LEU A 129 -3.04 -13.14 -9.03
C LEU A 129 -3.10 -11.66 -8.62
N PHE A 130 -4.25 -11.21 -8.10
CA PHE A 130 -4.47 -9.84 -7.63
C PHE A 130 -4.89 -9.85 -6.16
N TYR A 131 -3.94 -9.64 -5.25
CA TYR A 131 -4.13 -9.74 -3.79
C TYR A 131 -4.69 -11.09 -3.29
N GLU A 132 -4.58 -12.14 -4.10
CA GLU A 132 -5.07 -13.50 -3.82
C GLU A 132 -4.00 -14.37 -3.16
N PHE A 133 -3.50 -13.94 -2.00
CA PHE A 133 -2.35 -14.54 -1.32
C PHE A 133 -2.55 -15.99 -0.87
N GLN A 134 -3.79 -16.46 -0.82
CA GLN A 134 -4.15 -17.83 -0.46
C GLN A 134 -3.91 -18.85 -1.58
N PHE A 135 -3.56 -18.41 -2.80
CA PHE A 135 -3.37 -19.29 -3.95
C PHE A 135 -1.94 -19.26 -4.47
N ASP A 136 -1.46 -20.41 -4.91
CA ASP A 136 -0.19 -20.61 -5.59
C ASP A 136 -0.27 -20.16 -7.07
N VAL A 137 0.88 -19.78 -7.63
CA VAL A 137 1.02 -19.48 -9.05
C VAL A 137 1.41 -20.75 -9.82
N PRO A 138 0.67 -21.14 -10.87
CA PRO A 138 0.97 -22.36 -11.64
C PRO A 138 2.31 -22.27 -12.39
N LEU A 139 2.98 -23.41 -12.52
CA LEU A 139 4.32 -23.53 -13.11
C LEU A 139 4.36 -23.56 -14.64
N LYS A 140 3.21 -23.72 -15.30
CA LYS A 140 3.08 -23.70 -16.76
C LYS A 140 1.98 -22.72 -17.15
N GLU A 141 2.23 -21.96 -18.21
CA GLU A 141 1.21 -21.15 -18.86
C GLU A 141 0.12 -22.07 -19.44
N SER A 142 -1.03 -22.12 -18.78
CA SER A 142 -2.26 -22.61 -19.38
C SER A 142 -2.82 -21.54 -20.30
N LEU A 143 -2.59 -21.67 -21.61
CA LEU A 143 -3.13 -20.76 -22.62
C LEU A 143 -4.65 -20.90 -22.71
N PHE A 144 -5.38 -19.89 -22.26
CA PHE A 144 -6.80 -19.73 -22.59
C PHE A 144 -7.04 -18.38 -23.28
N LEU A 145 -7.59 -18.43 -24.49
CA LEU A 145 -8.01 -17.26 -25.26
C LEU A 145 -9.48 -16.99 -24.95
N LEU A 146 -9.75 -15.94 -24.16
CA LEU A 146 -11.12 -15.53 -23.86
C LEU A 146 -11.52 -14.35 -24.74
N LYS A 147 -12.68 -14.48 -25.40
CA LYS A 147 -13.32 -13.41 -26.17
C LYS A 147 -14.34 -12.75 -25.26
N HIS A 148 -14.21 -11.44 -25.00
CA HIS A 148 -15.09 -10.72 -24.08
C HIS A 148 -16.51 -10.57 -24.63
N LEU A 149 -17.50 -10.80 -23.75
CA LEU A 149 -18.85 -10.25 -23.84
C LEU A 149 -18.87 -8.93 -23.07
N LEU A 150 -19.30 -7.84 -23.71
CA LEU A 150 -19.44 -6.54 -23.09
C LEU A 150 -20.93 -6.30 -22.77
N GLY A 151 -21.22 -5.88 -21.55
CA GLY A 151 -22.58 -5.51 -21.11
C GLY A 151 -22.54 -4.30 -20.19
N ASN A 152 -23.65 -3.56 -20.13
CA ASN A 152 -23.76 -2.34 -19.35
C ASN A 152 -23.78 -2.66 -17.84
N LEU A 153 -22.86 -2.03 -17.09
CA LEU A 153 -22.81 -2.08 -15.64
C LEU A 153 -23.80 -1.07 -15.06
N GLY A 154 -24.55 -1.44 -14.02
CA GLY A 154 -25.38 -0.50 -13.27
C GLY A 154 -25.25 -0.77 -11.77
N GLU A 155 -25.34 0.30 -10.97
CA GLU A 155 -24.97 0.39 -9.55
C GLU A 155 -25.99 -0.21 -8.56
N ASP A 156 -26.69 -1.28 -8.92
CA ASP A 156 -27.56 -1.96 -7.96
C ASP A 156 -26.84 -3.16 -7.34
N ASN A 157 -27.00 -3.36 -6.02
CA ASN A 157 -26.55 -4.54 -5.24
C ASN A 157 -27.24 -5.87 -5.67
N VAL A 158 -27.65 -5.98 -6.92
CA VAL A 158 -28.36 -7.10 -7.53
C VAL A 158 -27.53 -7.60 -8.71
N GLY A 159 -27.04 -8.84 -8.61
CA GLY A 159 -26.36 -9.49 -9.73
C GLY A 159 -27.24 -9.53 -10.98
N LYS A 160 -26.64 -9.31 -12.16
CA LYS A 160 -27.34 -9.27 -13.45
C LYS A 160 -27.01 -10.48 -14.31
N LEU A 161 -28.03 -11.07 -14.94
CA LEU A 161 -27.88 -12.11 -15.97
C LEU A 161 -27.91 -11.45 -17.35
N LEU A 162 -26.86 -11.67 -18.15
CA LEU A 162 -26.76 -11.19 -19.53
C LEU A 162 -26.84 -12.37 -20.49
N ILE A 163 -27.69 -12.28 -21.51
CA ILE A 163 -27.87 -13.30 -22.54
C ILE A 163 -27.69 -12.64 -23.91
N ALA A 164 -26.78 -13.19 -24.73
CA ALA A 164 -26.54 -12.74 -26.09
C ALA A 164 -26.22 -13.94 -27.00
N ASP A 165 -26.69 -13.89 -28.24
CA ASP A 165 -26.32 -14.88 -29.26
C ASP A 165 -24.96 -14.54 -29.86
N ILE A 166 -24.02 -15.49 -29.81
CA ILE A 166 -22.69 -15.36 -30.41
C ILE A 166 -22.60 -16.30 -31.62
N PRO A 167 -22.33 -15.80 -32.84
CA PRO A 167 -22.17 -16.66 -34.00
C PRO A 167 -20.93 -17.55 -33.89
N ILE A 168 -21.08 -18.84 -34.21
CA ILE A 168 -19.97 -19.80 -34.27
C ILE A 168 -19.12 -19.48 -35.50
N TYR A 169 -17.99 -18.78 -35.30
CA TYR A 169 -17.08 -18.38 -36.37
C TYR A 169 -15.86 -19.31 -36.44
N ASN A 170 -15.79 -20.16 -37.47
CA ASN A 170 -14.58 -20.89 -37.83
C ASN A 170 -13.61 -19.95 -38.57
N ARG A 171 -12.76 -19.24 -37.83
CA ARG A 171 -11.76 -18.34 -38.45
C ARG A 171 -10.67 -19.20 -39.12
N LYS A 172 -10.62 -19.21 -40.46
CA LYS A 172 -9.35 -19.50 -41.16
C LYS A 172 -8.32 -18.47 -40.67
N ARG A 173 -7.09 -18.91 -40.39
CA ARG A 173 -5.93 -18.03 -40.13
C ARG A 173 -5.75 -17.11 -41.34
N ASN A 174 -6.47 -15.99 -41.38
CA ASN A 174 -6.02 -14.87 -42.19
C ASN A 174 -4.81 -14.30 -41.45
N SER A 175 -3.69 -14.23 -42.16
CA SER A 175 -2.50 -13.51 -41.72
C SER A 175 -2.91 -12.16 -41.15
N TYR A 176 -2.33 -11.79 -40.02
CA TYR A 176 -2.41 -10.43 -39.52
C TYR A 176 -2.10 -9.49 -40.69
N PRO A 177 -2.96 -8.48 -40.98
CA PRO A 177 -2.68 -7.55 -42.05
C PRO A 177 -1.28 -6.95 -41.83
N GLU A 178 -0.47 -6.90 -42.89
CA GLU A 178 0.85 -6.27 -42.83
C GLU A 178 0.74 -4.88 -42.19
N LEU A 179 1.59 -4.65 -41.20
CA LEU A 179 1.67 -3.42 -40.44
C LEU A 179 2.05 -2.25 -41.35
N ASN A 180 1.06 -1.55 -41.90
CA ASN A 180 1.22 -0.16 -42.30
C ASN A 180 1.09 0.73 -41.06
N MET A 181 2.03 0.60 -40.11
CA MET A 181 2.15 1.60 -39.04
C MET A 181 2.47 2.94 -39.68
N LEU A 182 1.83 4.01 -39.22
CA LEU A 182 2.13 5.38 -39.63
C LEU A 182 3.63 5.63 -39.42
N LYS A 183 4.41 5.61 -40.50
CA LYS A 183 5.82 6.04 -40.51
C LYS A 183 5.84 7.56 -40.31
N GLU A 184 6.89 8.04 -39.64
CA GLU A 184 7.16 9.47 -39.37
C GLU A 184 6.97 10.35 -40.62
N GLU A 185 5.77 10.88 -40.83
CA GLU A 185 5.53 11.95 -41.83
C GLU A 185 4.92 13.21 -41.21
N ASN A 186 4.60 13.24 -39.92
CA ASN A 186 4.10 14.45 -39.28
C ASN A 186 5.19 15.17 -38.48
N ASN A 187 5.96 16.01 -39.17
CA ASN A 187 6.73 17.12 -38.61
C ASN A 187 5.79 18.23 -38.07
N SER A 188 4.80 17.89 -37.25
CA SER A 188 3.97 18.86 -36.53
C SER A 188 4.62 19.14 -35.19
N ARG A 189 5.11 20.37 -34.98
CA ARG A 189 5.68 20.82 -33.71
C ARG A 189 4.68 20.56 -32.56
N PRO A 190 5.14 20.11 -31.38
CA PRO A 190 4.28 19.97 -30.21
C PRO A 190 3.63 21.32 -29.87
N SER A 191 2.37 21.27 -29.43
CA SER A 191 1.59 22.47 -29.10
C SER A 191 2.20 23.20 -27.90
N ASN A 192 2.36 24.52 -27.99
CA ASN A 192 2.99 25.33 -26.94
C ASN A 192 2.19 25.41 -25.62
N ASP A 193 0.96 24.90 -25.60
CA ASP A 193 0.01 24.91 -24.47
C ASP A 193 -0.10 23.55 -23.76
N SER A 194 0.92 22.69 -23.86
CA SER A 194 0.93 21.39 -23.19
C SER A 194 1.08 21.51 -21.68
N PHE A 195 0.45 20.60 -20.95
CA PHE A 195 0.58 20.44 -19.50
C PHE A 195 0.74 18.95 -19.13
N GLN A 196 1.12 18.67 -17.89
CA GLN A 196 1.22 17.30 -17.39
C GLN A 196 0.18 17.04 -16.32
N SER A 197 -0.38 15.84 -16.31
CA SER A 197 -1.35 15.39 -15.31
C SER A 197 -1.33 13.87 -15.18
N PHE A 198 -1.74 13.36 -14.03
CA PHE A 198 -1.72 11.93 -13.75
C PHE A 198 -3.01 11.25 -14.23
N VAL A 199 -2.87 10.13 -14.94
CA VAL A 199 -3.96 9.18 -15.20
C VAL A 199 -3.55 7.87 -14.56
N PHE A 200 -4.28 7.44 -13.53
CA PHE A 200 -4.01 6.19 -12.82
C PHE A 200 -2.51 6.04 -12.45
N HIS A 201 -1.95 7.04 -11.77
CA HIS A 201 -0.54 7.12 -11.33
C HIS A 201 0.53 7.26 -12.42
N ASP A 202 0.17 7.24 -13.70
CA ASP A 202 1.09 7.50 -14.79
C ASP A 202 1.04 8.98 -15.19
N LEU A 203 2.20 9.62 -15.40
CA LEU A 203 2.29 11.03 -15.77
C LEU A 203 2.17 11.20 -17.29
N TYR A 204 1.03 11.74 -17.73
CA TYR A 204 0.73 11.96 -19.15
C TYR A 204 1.11 13.37 -19.59
N ASN A 205 1.49 13.52 -20.85
CA ASN A 205 1.53 14.83 -21.51
C ASN A 205 0.16 15.11 -22.14
N PHE A 206 -0.47 16.23 -21.80
CA PHE A 206 -1.79 16.64 -22.27
C PHE A 206 -1.75 17.97 -23.02
N VAL A 207 -2.77 18.18 -23.86
CA VAL A 207 -3.14 19.49 -24.44
C VAL A 207 -4.64 19.73 -24.25
N PRO A 208 -5.08 20.94 -23.88
CA PRO A 208 -6.49 21.23 -23.66
C PRO A 208 -7.26 21.38 -24.98
N LEU A 209 -8.55 21.03 -24.97
CA LEU A 209 -9.45 21.18 -26.12
C LEU A 209 -10.34 22.41 -25.93
N ILE A 210 -9.85 23.56 -26.38
CA ILE A 210 -10.53 24.85 -26.21
C ILE A 210 -11.59 25.07 -27.28
N ASP A 211 -11.27 24.77 -28.53
CA ASP A 211 -12.14 25.07 -29.67
C ASP A 211 -13.24 24.02 -29.87
N ILE A 212 -14.32 24.41 -30.57
CA ILE A 212 -15.40 23.49 -30.98
C ILE A 212 -14.87 22.42 -31.95
N LYS A 213 -13.94 22.80 -32.83
CA LYS A 213 -13.37 21.93 -33.86
C LYS A 213 -11.90 22.26 -34.05
N ASP A 214 -11.04 21.27 -33.91
CA ASP A 214 -9.60 21.46 -34.05
C ASP A 214 -8.86 20.14 -34.33
N LYS A 215 -7.56 20.24 -34.66
CA LYS A 215 -6.61 19.14 -34.72
C LYS A 215 -5.45 19.38 -33.76
N ARG A 216 -5.26 18.48 -32.81
CA ARG A 216 -4.22 18.54 -31.78
C ARG A 216 -3.25 17.38 -31.90
N THR A 217 -1.98 17.62 -31.58
CA THR A 217 -0.93 16.59 -31.56
C THR A 217 -0.09 16.73 -30.30
N ILE A 218 0.17 15.62 -29.63
CA ILE A 218 0.95 15.56 -28.39
C ILE A 218 1.79 14.28 -28.39
N CYS A 219 2.99 14.36 -27.84
CA CYS A 219 3.90 13.22 -27.77
C CYS A 219 4.39 13.00 -26.33
N HIS A 220 4.63 11.74 -26.00
CA HIS A 220 5.31 11.31 -24.79
C HIS A 220 6.29 10.20 -25.16
N ASN A 221 7.57 10.37 -24.84
CA ASN A 221 8.66 9.51 -25.30
C ASN A 221 8.61 9.24 -26.82
N LYS A 222 8.38 7.98 -27.24
CA LYS A 222 8.35 7.58 -28.66
C LYS A 222 6.94 7.52 -29.23
N LEU A 223 5.92 7.73 -28.41
CA LEU A 223 4.53 7.76 -28.87
C LEU A 223 4.13 9.20 -29.18
N CYS A 224 3.68 9.43 -30.40
CA CYS A 224 2.99 10.65 -30.81
C CYS A 224 1.54 10.31 -31.14
N CYS A 225 0.63 11.10 -30.57
CA CYS A 225 -0.81 10.96 -30.70
C CYS A 225 -1.38 12.21 -31.39
N SER A 226 -2.31 12.02 -32.33
CA SER A 226 -3.03 13.09 -33.03
C SER A 226 -4.53 12.90 -32.88
N LEU A 227 -5.24 13.96 -32.51
CA LEU A 227 -6.68 14.02 -32.40
C LEU A 227 -7.23 15.05 -33.40
N THR A 228 -8.17 14.65 -34.24
CA THR A 228 -9.07 15.58 -34.95
C THR A 228 -10.46 15.44 -34.35
N TYR A 229 -11.11 16.52 -33.94
CA TYR A 229 -12.40 16.45 -33.27
C TYR A 229 -13.35 17.58 -33.67
N GLU A 230 -14.65 17.35 -33.51
CA GLU A 230 -15.71 18.35 -33.62
C GLU A 230 -16.77 18.10 -32.52
N LYS A 231 -16.84 19.01 -31.55
CA LYS A 231 -17.89 19.07 -30.52
C LYS A 231 -19.21 19.52 -31.14
N VAL A 232 -20.34 19.07 -30.59
CA VAL A 232 -21.67 19.55 -31.03
C VAL A 232 -21.86 21.02 -30.62
N THR A 233 -21.51 21.34 -29.38
CA THR A 233 -21.52 22.69 -28.79
C THR A 233 -20.39 22.81 -27.78
N ASN A 234 -20.06 24.04 -27.39
CA ASN A 234 -19.29 24.27 -26.18
C ASN A 234 -20.17 24.05 -24.94
N THR A 235 -19.55 23.54 -23.89
CA THR A 235 -20.14 23.18 -22.60
C THR A 235 -19.16 23.62 -21.51
N ASP A 236 -19.57 23.50 -20.24
CA ASP A 236 -18.68 23.76 -19.10
C ASP A 236 -17.67 22.63 -18.85
N ASP A 237 -17.77 21.52 -19.58
CA ASP A 237 -16.79 20.44 -19.47
C ASP A 237 -15.46 20.85 -20.09
N VAL A 238 -14.39 20.65 -19.32
CA VAL A 238 -13.01 20.77 -19.83
C VAL A 238 -12.56 19.41 -20.36
N PHE A 239 -12.06 19.38 -21.58
CA PHE A 239 -11.48 18.18 -22.20
C PHE A 239 -10.00 18.38 -22.46
N ALA A 240 -9.25 17.29 -22.36
CA ALA A 240 -7.84 17.24 -22.72
C ALA A 240 -7.55 16.01 -23.58
N PHE A 241 -6.51 16.12 -24.41
CA PHE A 241 -5.99 15.02 -25.20
C PHE A 241 -4.55 14.75 -24.82
N GLY A 242 -4.23 13.49 -24.53
CA GLY A 242 -2.95 13.11 -23.94
C GLY A 242 -2.30 11.90 -24.58
N ALA A 243 -0.98 11.80 -24.34
CA ALA A 243 -0.14 10.68 -24.72
C ALA A 243 0.67 10.18 -23.52
N PHE A 244 0.85 8.87 -23.45
CA PHE A 244 1.75 8.20 -22.51
C PHE A 244 2.45 7.02 -23.18
N ASP A 245 3.71 6.80 -22.81
CA ASP A 245 4.57 5.72 -23.32
C ASP A 245 5.58 5.42 -22.23
N GLY A 246 5.28 4.42 -21.39
CA GLY A 246 6.04 4.18 -20.18
C GLY A 246 5.66 2.90 -19.46
N LEU A 247 6.45 2.57 -18.44
CA LEU A 247 6.20 1.43 -17.56
C LEU A 247 5.25 1.84 -16.44
N HIS A 248 4.07 1.23 -16.42
CA HIS A 248 3.14 1.35 -15.29
C HIS A 248 3.61 0.45 -14.15
N THR A 249 3.52 0.93 -12.91
CA THR A 249 4.02 0.21 -11.72
C THR A 249 3.05 0.17 -10.54
N PHE A 250 1.88 0.83 -10.66
CA PHE A 250 0.88 0.87 -9.60
C PHE A 250 -0.02 -0.38 -9.68
N GLU A 251 -0.16 -1.14 -8.58
CA GLU A 251 -0.97 -2.38 -8.55
C GLU A 251 -0.62 -3.44 -9.62
N GLY A 252 0.57 -3.35 -10.24
CA GLY A 252 1.11 -4.28 -11.23
C GLY A 252 2.23 -3.63 -12.06
N THR A 253 3.08 -4.44 -12.70
CA THR A 253 4.18 -3.94 -13.55
C THR A 253 3.93 -4.30 -15.01
N TYR A 254 3.67 -3.29 -15.84
CA TYR A 254 3.32 -3.54 -17.23
C TYR A 254 3.51 -2.28 -18.10
N TYR A 255 4.11 -2.41 -19.28
CA TYR A 255 4.48 -1.28 -20.15
C TYR A 255 3.36 -0.90 -21.14
N ILE A 256 2.86 0.32 -21.05
CA ILE A 256 1.73 0.79 -21.86
C ILE A 256 2.10 1.95 -22.78
N GLN A 257 1.38 2.03 -23.90
CA GLN A 257 1.33 3.19 -24.77
C GLN A 257 -0.12 3.61 -24.90
N VAL A 258 -0.45 4.87 -24.62
CA VAL A 258 -1.84 5.33 -24.57
C VAL A 258 -2.00 6.66 -25.31
N CYS A 259 -2.97 6.72 -26.22
CA CYS A 259 -3.51 7.98 -26.73
C CYS A 259 -4.94 8.14 -26.19
N ILE A 260 -5.22 9.23 -25.46
CA ILE A 260 -6.49 9.38 -24.73
C ILE A 260 -7.08 10.78 -24.88
N LEU A 261 -8.35 10.83 -25.30
CA LEU A 261 -9.24 11.97 -25.13
C LEU A 261 -10.05 11.74 -23.86
N LEU A 262 -10.03 12.67 -22.91
CA LEU A 262 -10.81 12.54 -21.68
C LEU A 262 -11.40 13.87 -21.23
N LYS A 263 -12.50 13.78 -20.49
CA LYS A 263 -13.05 14.88 -19.69
C LYS A 263 -12.25 15.03 -18.41
N CYS A 264 -11.90 16.26 -18.05
CA CYS A 264 -11.32 16.61 -16.76
C CYS A 264 -12.44 16.75 -15.72
N LYS A 265 -12.17 16.36 -14.48
CA LYS A 265 -13.18 16.33 -13.41
C LYS A 265 -13.74 17.71 -13.07
N ASN A 266 -12.90 18.75 -13.17
CA ASN A 266 -13.30 20.14 -12.95
C ASN A 266 -12.57 21.07 -13.94
N SER A 267 -12.77 22.38 -13.78
CA SER A 267 -12.19 23.38 -14.68
C SER A 267 -10.66 23.51 -14.59
N ASN A 268 -10.02 22.91 -13.58
CA ASN A 268 -8.58 22.89 -13.44
C ASN A 268 -7.97 21.77 -14.30
N LEU A 269 -6.99 22.12 -15.15
CA LEU A 269 -6.29 21.18 -16.03
C LEU A 269 -5.54 20.08 -15.26
N THR A 270 -5.12 20.33 -14.01
CA THR A 270 -4.48 19.28 -13.20
C THR A 270 -5.45 18.18 -12.75
N SER A 271 -6.76 18.36 -12.92
CA SER A 271 -7.77 17.34 -12.64
C SER A 271 -8.01 16.38 -13.81
N CYS A 272 -7.37 16.61 -14.96
CA CYS A 272 -7.48 15.76 -16.13
C CYS A 272 -6.80 14.41 -15.86
N GLY A 273 -7.59 13.34 -15.78
CA GLY A 273 -7.13 12.00 -15.38
C GLY A 273 -7.64 11.53 -14.02
N GLU A 274 -8.26 12.42 -13.23
CA GLU A 274 -9.04 12.02 -12.06
C GLU A 274 -10.34 11.30 -12.48
N PRO A 275 -10.85 10.36 -11.66
CA PRO A 275 -12.10 9.65 -11.97
C PRO A 275 -13.30 10.60 -12.04
N ASP A 276 -14.04 10.55 -13.14
CA ASP A 276 -15.33 11.20 -13.33
C ASP A 276 -16.23 10.33 -14.21
N LYS A 277 -17.52 10.26 -13.86
CA LYS A 277 -18.54 9.50 -14.58
C LYS A 277 -19.46 10.37 -15.42
N ASN A 278 -19.40 11.68 -15.21
CA ASN A 278 -20.41 12.60 -15.71
C ASN A 278 -19.84 13.44 -16.84
N SER A 279 -20.58 13.55 -17.94
CA SER A 279 -20.23 14.43 -19.05
C SER A 279 -21.50 14.98 -19.66
N ILE A 280 -21.45 16.20 -20.15
CA ILE A 280 -22.55 16.83 -20.90
C ILE A 280 -22.14 17.15 -22.34
N THR A 281 -20.91 16.79 -22.74
CA THR A 281 -20.34 17.14 -24.04
C THR A 281 -20.50 16.04 -25.07
N PHE A 282 -21.21 16.35 -26.14
CA PHE A 282 -21.35 15.49 -27.31
C PHE A 282 -20.29 15.80 -28.36
N PHE A 283 -19.76 14.76 -28.99
CA PHE A 283 -18.88 14.86 -30.14
C PHE A 283 -19.64 14.44 -31.40
N LYS A 284 -19.66 15.31 -32.41
CA LYS A 284 -20.17 14.95 -33.76
C LYS A 284 -19.27 13.93 -34.41
N GLN A 285 -17.97 14.12 -34.27
CA GLN A 285 -16.95 13.20 -34.74
C GLN A 285 -15.63 13.42 -34.02
N PHE A 286 -14.85 12.37 -33.86
CA PHE A 286 -13.44 12.42 -33.51
C PHE A 286 -12.66 11.33 -34.24
N LYS A 287 -11.36 11.57 -34.41
CA LYS A 287 -10.38 10.64 -34.97
C LYS A 287 -9.09 10.74 -34.17
N ILE A 288 -8.71 9.66 -33.49
CA ILE A 288 -7.45 9.49 -32.76
C ILE A 288 -6.51 8.63 -33.59
N GLU A 289 -5.28 9.08 -33.76
CA GLU A 289 -4.21 8.40 -34.48
C GLU A 289 -2.98 8.33 -33.58
N GLY A 290 -2.28 7.20 -33.53
CA GLY A 290 -1.09 7.03 -32.68
C GLY A 290 0.03 6.26 -33.35
N THR A 291 1.28 6.63 -33.09
CA THR A 291 2.50 5.94 -33.57
C THR A 291 2.88 4.77 -32.64
N PHE A 292 1.95 3.85 -32.40
CA PHE A 292 2.18 2.71 -31.52
C PHE A 292 3.27 1.80 -32.07
N ASN A 293 4.09 1.22 -31.20
CA ASN A 293 5.13 0.25 -31.57
C ASN A 293 4.69 -1.21 -31.39
N THR A 294 3.42 -1.44 -31.08
CA THR A 294 2.82 -2.74 -30.80
C THR A 294 1.52 -2.92 -31.60
N SER A 295 1.19 -4.16 -31.95
CA SER A 295 -0.11 -4.51 -32.55
C SER A 295 -1.22 -4.76 -31.51
N TYR A 296 -0.89 -4.83 -30.22
CA TYR A 296 -1.83 -5.12 -29.13
C TYR A 296 -2.48 -3.84 -28.62
N ILE A 297 -3.39 -3.28 -29.42
CA ILE A 297 -4.10 -2.02 -29.15
C ILE A 297 -5.58 -2.29 -28.89
N PHE A 298 -6.09 -1.76 -27.80
CA PHE A 298 -7.45 -1.91 -27.29
C PHE A 298 -8.16 -0.54 -27.41
N PRO A 299 -9.14 -0.41 -28.33
CA PRO A 299 -9.93 0.80 -28.45
C PRO A 299 -11.03 0.84 -27.39
N GLU A 300 -11.17 1.98 -26.72
CA GLU A 300 -12.08 2.20 -25.61
C GLU A 300 -12.87 3.49 -25.86
N ILE A 301 -14.19 3.44 -25.71
CA ILE A 301 -15.05 4.63 -25.75
C ILE A 301 -16.08 4.50 -24.64
N LEU A 302 -16.03 5.45 -23.71
CA LEU A 302 -16.87 5.51 -22.55
C LEU A 302 -17.75 6.76 -22.59
N LEU A 303 -19.04 6.56 -22.42
CA LEU A 303 -20.06 7.61 -22.48
C LEU A 303 -20.76 7.74 -21.12
N SER A 304 -21.40 8.87 -20.89
CA SER A 304 -22.20 9.15 -19.68
C SER A 304 -23.66 9.33 -20.06
N ASN A 305 -24.60 8.88 -19.23
CA ASN A 305 -26.01 9.22 -19.39
C ASN A 305 -26.50 10.20 -18.30
N ALA A 306 -27.73 10.67 -18.43
CA ALA A 306 -28.34 11.60 -17.47
C ALA A 306 -28.64 11.00 -16.07
N SER A 307 -28.27 9.74 -15.83
CA SER A 307 -28.45 9.03 -14.56
C SER A 307 -27.11 8.65 -13.93
N ASP A 308 -26.03 9.34 -14.29
CA ASP A 308 -24.66 9.12 -13.80
C ASP A 308 -24.12 7.70 -14.09
N LEU A 309 -24.71 6.99 -15.05
CA LEU A 309 -24.27 5.67 -15.49
C LEU A 309 -23.31 5.77 -16.67
N LEU A 310 -22.26 4.97 -16.59
CA LEU A 310 -21.32 4.77 -17.69
C LEU A 310 -21.91 3.82 -18.74
N LEU A 311 -21.80 4.21 -20.01
CA LEU A 311 -22.28 3.46 -21.15
C LEU A 311 -21.14 3.18 -22.14
N LEU A 312 -21.23 2.07 -22.84
CA LEU A 312 -20.35 1.76 -23.97
C LEU A 312 -20.93 2.35 -25.26
N ALA A 313 -20.05 2.86 -26.14
CA ALA A 313 -20.49 3.35 -27.44
C ALA A 313 -21.03 2.21 -28.31
N ALA A 314 -22.22 2.42 -28.90
CA ALA A 314 -22.87 1.42 -29.74
C ALA A 314 -21.97 0.96 -30.91
N PRO A 315 -21.90 -0.35 -31.24
CA PRO A 315 -20.93 -0.92 -32.20
C PRO A 315 -20.91 -0.29 -33.60
N ASN A 316 -22.00 0.34 -34.04
CA ASN A 316 -22.11 0.96 -35.37
C ASN A 316 -21.76 2.45 -35.38
N THR A 317 -21.34 3.01 -34.24
CA THR A 317 -21.06 4.45 -34.11
C THR A 317 -19.56 4.78 -34.26
N TRP A 318 -18.70 3.76 -34.22
CA TRP A 318 -17.25 3.92 -34.29
C TRP A 318 -16.59 2.77 -35.04
N LYS A 319 -15.38 3.01 -35.53
CA LYS A 319 -14.52 2.01 -36.15
C LYS A 319 -13.10 2.14 -35.63
N TYR A 320 -12.44 0.99 -35.56
CA TYR A 320 -11.02 0.89 -35.33
C TYR A 320 -10.35 0.17 -36.51
N ALA A 321 -9.28 0.78 -37.02
CA ALA A 321 -8.42 0.18 -38.04
C ALA A 321 -6.97 0.56 -37.74
N THR A 322 -6.18 -0.41 -37.31
CA THR A 322 -4.70 -0.36 -37.13
C THR A 322 -4.17 1.01 -36.71
N GLY A 323 -4.29 1.34 -35.42
CA GLY A 323 -3.77 2.61 -34.86
C GLY A 323 -4.63 3.85 -35.12
N ILE A 324 -5.81 3.69 -35.72
CA ILE A 324 -6.81 4.75 -35.92
C ILE A 324 -8.12 4.34 -35.24
N LEU A 325 -8.56 5.15 -34.28
CA LEU A 325 -9.89 5.08 -33.67
C LEU A 325 -10.72 6.27 -34.13
N GLN A 326 -11.88 6.03 -34.73
CA GLN A 326 -12.74 7.10 -35.22
C GLN A 326 -14.22 6.83 -34.93
N SER A 327 -14.96 7.88 -34.59
CA SER A 327 -16.44 7.84 -34.61
C SER A 327 -16.94 8.14 -36.03
N GLU A 328 -17.84 7.34 -36.56
CA GLU A 328 -18.38 7.53 -37.92
C GLU A 328 -19.57 8.49 -37.97
N ILE A 329 -20.27 8.61 -36.85
CA ILE A 329 -21.45 9.45 -36.67
C ILE A 329 -21.39 10.10 -35.29
N GLN A 330 -22.25 11.09 -35.05
CA GLN A 330 -22.42 11.68 -33.73
C GLN A 330 -22.75 10.60 -32.70
N LEU A 331 -22.01 10.58 -31.60
CA LEU A 331 -22.24 9.64 -30.51
C LEU A 331 -23.58 9.94 -29.81
N GLU A 332 -24.25 8.88 -29.40
CA GLU A 332 -25.59 8.89 -28.80
C GLU A 332 -25.65 9.50 -27.40
N TYR A 333 -24.52 9.54 -26.69
CA TYR A 333 -24.39 10.04 -25.34
C TYR A 333 -23.13 10.91 -25.18
N PRO A 334 -23.08 11.81 -24.18
CA PRO A 334 -21.88 12.57 -23.84
C PRO A 334 -20.64 11.71 -23.63
N VAL A 335 -19.50 12.17 -24.13
CA VAL A 335 -18.23 11.43 -24.06
C VAL A 335 -17.58 11.67 -22.70
N VAL A 336 -17.23 10.61 -21.98
CA VAL A 336 -16.35 10.68 -20.79
C VAL A 336 -14.90 10.53 -21.24
N SER A 337 -14.63 9.48 -22.04
CA SER A 337 -13.31 9.25 -22.61
C SER A 337 -13.38 8.46 -23.92
N ALA A 338 -12.36 8.65 -24.75
CA ALA A 338 -12.07 7.82 -25.91
C ALA A 338 -10.56 7.57 -25.96
N ALA A 339 -10.13 6.31 -25.92
CA ALA A 339 -8.72 5.95 -25.79
C ALA A 339 -8.33 4.81 -26.73
N MET A 340 -7.05 4.79 -27.09
CA MET A 340 -6.37 3.61 -27.61
C MET A 340 -5.29 3.23 -26.59
N LEU A 341 -5.55 2.17 -25.83
CA LEU A 341 -4.60 1.61 -24.86
C LEU A 341 -3.84 0.48 -25.52
N ALA A 342 -2.52 0.55 -25.53
CA ALA A 342 -1.68 -0.44 -26.17
C ALA A 342 -0.70 -1.09 -25.19
N ARG A 343 -0.51 -2.41 -25.31
CA ARG A 343 0.38 -3.21 -24.46
C ARG A 343 1.66 -3.55 -25.20
N VAL A 344 2.81 -3.26 -24.59
CA VAL A 344 4.13 -3.60 -25.11
C VAL A 344 4.76 -4.67 -24.22
N TYR A 345 4.24 -5.90 -24.32
CA TYR A 345 4.52 -6.99 -23.37
C TYR A 345 6.02 -7.28 -23.20
N GLU A 346 6.81 -7.18 -24.27
CA GLU A 346 8.25 -7.39 -24.22
C GLU A 346 8.99 -6.37 -23.35
N LYS A 347 8.38 -5.21 -23.08
CA LYS A 347 8.94 -4.15 -22.24
C LYS A 347 8.55 -4.25 -20.77
N ASP A 348 7.67 -5.18 -20.39
CA ASP A 348 7.26 -5.38 -18.99
C ASP A 348 8.48 -5.72 -18.09
N HIS A 349 9.59 -6.19 -18.68
CA HIS A 349 10.80 -6.65 -17.97
C HIS A 349 12.08 -5.84 -18.23
N ILE A 350 12.03 -4.71 -18.96
CA ILE A 350 13.25 -4.07 -19.52
C ILE A 350 14.16 -3.35 -18.49
N LEU A 351 13.87 -3.43 -17.20
CA LEU A 351 14.85 -3.08 -16.16
C LEU A 351 15.72 -4.27 -15.67
N LEU A 352 15.59 -5.47 -16.25
CA LEU A 352 16.33 -6.67 -15.82
C LEU A 352 17.14 -7.37 -16.93
N SER A 353 17.23 -6.80 -18.13
CA SER A 353 17.90 -7.48 -19.25
C SER A 353 19.01 -6.66 -19.90
N ASP A 354 20.23 -6.85 -19.41
CA ASP A 354 21.41 -6.85 -20.30
C ASP A 354 22.18 -8.17 -20.13
N LYS A 355 21.81 -9.13 -20.99
CA LYS A 355 22.60 -10.24 -21.57
C LYS A 355 23.51 -11.09 -20.64
N ASN A 356 22.91 -12.01 -19.87
CA ASN A 356 23.31 -13.44 -19.83
C ASN A 356 22.30 -14.28 -19.02
N PRO A 357 21.66 -15.34 -19.57
CA PRO A 357 20.67 -16.14 -18.82
C PRO A 357 21.25 -16.97 -17.67
N ASN A 358 22.58 -17.09 -17.59
CA ASN A 358 23.28 -17.92 -16.60
C ASN A 358 24.04 -17.12 -15.52
N LYS A 359 23.74 -15.82 -15.36
CA LYS A 359 24.19 -15.01 -14.22
C LYS A 359 23.00 -14.24 -13.66
N ARG A 360 22.24 -14.89 -12.76
CA ARG A 360 21.18 -14.23 -11.96
C ARG A 360 21.72 -13.44 -10.77
N THR A 361 23.02 -13.21 -10.69
CA THR A 361 23.68 -12.46 -9.62
C THR A 361 24.50 -11.32 -10.21
N GLN A 362 23.81 -10.24 -10.56
CA GLN A 362 24.44 -8.93 -10.54
C GLN A 362 23.37 -7.96 -10.05
N PHE A 363 23.31 -7.81 -8.73
CA PHE A 363 22.64 -6.71 -8.06
C PHE A 363 23.24 -5.41 -8.60
N ASP A 364 22.59 -4.80 -9.57
CA ASP A 364 22.76 -3.36 -9.77
C ASP A 364 21.99 -2.70 -8.62
N PHE A 365 22.73 -2.23 -7.62
CA PHE A 365 22.28 -1.10 -6.80
C PHE A 365 21.62 -0.10 -7.74
N PRO A 366 20.45 0.49 -7.40
CA PRO A 366 19.88 1.57 -8.20
C PRO A 366 21.02 2.52 -8.61
N ARG A 367 21.19 2.75 -9.92
CA ARG A 367 22.33 3.50 -10.48
C ARG A 367 22.52 4.87 -9.80
N ASP A 368 21.50 5.37 -9.13
CA ASP A 368 21.49 6.63 -8.39
C ASP A 368 22.24 6.56 -7.05
N GLN A 369 22.28 5.42 -6.33
CA GLN A 369 22.99 5.33 -5.04
C GLN A 369 24.50 5.08 -5.17
N ARG A 370 24.96 4.38 -6.21
CA ARG A 370 26.40 4.25 -6.51
C ARG A 370 27.04 5.59 -6.90
N ASN A 371 26.28 6.48 -7.53
CA ASN A 371 26.79 7.77 -8.01
C ASN A 371 26.72 8.88 -6.96
N LEU A 372 25.89 8.77 -5.92
CA LEU A 372 25.77 9.77 -4.84
C LEU A 372 27.08 9.96 -4.04
N LEU A 373 27.79 8.88 -3.72
CA LEU A 373 29.07 8.96 -2.98
C LEU A 373 30.25 9.36 -3.88
N LEU A 374 30.17 9.10 -5.19
CA LEU A 374 31.27 9.33 -6.14
C LEU A 374 31.30 10.74 -6.73
N HIS A 375 30.20 11.49 -6.70
CA HIS A 375 30.14 12.81 -7.35
C HIS A 375 30.25 14.01 -6.41
N GLU A 376 29.95 13.91 -5.11
CA GLU A 376 29.91 15.10 -4.25
C GLU A 376 31.06 15.26 -3.23
N ARG A 377 32.02 14.32 -3.11
CA ARG A 377 33.08 14.40 -2.06
C ARG A 377 32.51 14.69 -0.65
N ILE A 378 31.29 14.24 -0.35
CA ILE A 378 30.66 14.48 0.94
C ILE A 378 31.27 13.50 1.94
N LYS A 379 31.93 14.05 2.95
CA LYS A 379 32.54 13.29 4.05
C LYS A 379 31.52 13.17 5.19
N VAL A 380 30.89 12.01 5.33
CA VAL A 380 30.03 11.65 6.47
C VAL A 380 30.67 10.54 7.29
N ASP A 381 30.41 10.51 8.60
CA ASP A 381 30.94 9.47 9.49
C ASP A 381 30.05 8.22 9.53
N ILE A 382 28.73 8.37 9.37
CA ILE A 382 27.75 7.28 9.37
C ILE A 382 26.63 7.56 8.35
N LEU A 383 26.16 6.53 7.67
CA LEU A 383 25.03 6.58 6.74
C LEU A 383 24.02 5.48 7.07
N VAL A 384 22.73 5.84 7.09
CA VAL A 384 21.63 4.93 7.45
C VAL A 384 20.71 4.77 6.25
N PHE A 385 20.44 3.53 5.86
CA PHE A 385 19.46 3.18 4.82
C PHE A 385 18.12 2.75 5.42
N PRO A 386 17.02 2.89 4.67
CA PRO A 386 15.69 2.48 5.12
C PRO A 386 15.54 0.98 5.35
N GLU A 387 14.51 0.64 6.13
CA GLU A 387 13.96 -0.72 6.19
C GLU A 387 13.40 -1.12 4.84
N ASP A 388 13.60 -2.38 4.45
CA ASP A 388 13.11 -2.94 3.18
C ASP A 388 13.56 -2.16 1.93
N GLY A 389 14.57 -1.28 2.06
CA GLY A 389 15.03 -0.41 0.97
C GLY A 389 15.76 -1.14 -0.16
N ILE A 390 16.21 -2.38 0.07
CA ILE A 390 16.93 -3.19 -0.92
C ILE A 390 15.98 -4.13 -1.68
N TYR A 391 15.02 -4.74 -0.99
CA TYR A 391 14.18 -5.81 -1.54
C TYR A 391 12.68 -5.49 -1.52
N GLY A 392 12.21 -4.46 -0.80
CA GLY A 392 10.81 -4.11 -0.64
C GLY A 392 10.09 -4.91 0.46
N TYR A 393 8.79 -4.70 0.62
CA TYR A 393 8.04 -5.19 1.80
C TYR A 393 6.82 -6.07 1.45
N ARG A 394 6.69 -6.51 0.19
CA ARG A 394 5.52 -7.28 -0.30
C ARG A 394 5.88 -8.74 -0.55
N PHE A 395 6.05 -9.50 0.53
CA PHE A 395 6.45 -10.91 0.43
C PHE A 395 5.62 -11.84 1.32
N ASN A 396 5.61 -13.11 0.93
CA ASN A 396 5.39 -14.23 1.84
C ASN A 396 6.74 -14.90 2.12
N ARG A 397 6.78 -15.88 3.05
CA ARG A 397 8.03 -16.56 3.43
C ARG A 397 8.85 -17.07 2.24
N LYS A 398 8.20 -17.74 1.28
CA LYS A 398 8.88 -18.30 0.08
C LYS A 398 9.30 -17.20 -0.91
N GLY A 399 8.53 -16.13 -1.01
CA GLY A 399 8.78 -15.02 -1.94
C GLY A 399 9.99 -14.18 -1.54
N VAL A 400 10.27 -14.06 -0.24
CA VAL A 400 11.46 -13.32 0.24
C VAL A 400 12.75 -14.15 0.16
N GLU A 401 12.65 -15.48 0.11
CA GLU A 401 13.79 -16.43 0.22
C GLU A 401 14.97 -16.07 -0.70
N SER A 402 14.71 -15.65 -1.94
CA SER A 402 15.77 -15.28 -2.90
C SER A 402 16.52 -13.98 -2.57
N TYR A 403 16.04 -13.21 -1.59
CA TYR A 403 16.65 -11.96 -1.13
C TYR A 403 17.36 -12.12 0.21
N LEU A 404 17.30 -13.30 0.83
CA LEU A 404 17.91 -13.54 2.12
C LEU A 404 19.34 -14.04 1.96
N GLU A 405 20.22 -13.58 2.85
CA GLU A 405 21.58 -14.09 2.98
C GLU A 405 21.77 -14.68 4.37
N TYR A 406 22.71 -15.63 4.51
CA TYR A 406 23.17 -15.99 5.86
C TYR A 406 24.04 -14.85 6.39
N ILE A 407 23.65 -14.28 7.52
CA ILE A 407 24.40 -13.22 8.20
C ILE A 407 25.02 -13.82 9.47
N PRO A 408 26.35 -13.90 9.61
CA PRO A 408 26.96 -14.45 10.81
C PRO A 408 26.71 -13.57 12.04
N ASP A 409 26.92 -14.14 13.23
CA ASP A 409 26.85 -13.39 14.48
C ASP A 409 28.19 -12.67 14.74
N PRO A 410 28.21 -11.32 14.74
CA PRO A 410 29.43 -10.56 14.98
C PRO A 410 29.96 -10.70 16.42
N ASP A 411 29.16 -11.19 17.38
CA ASP A 411 29.65 -11.50 18.74
C ASP A 411 30.47 -12.80 18.78
N LEU A 412 30.32 -13.67 17.76
CA LEU A 412 30.99 -14.98 17.70
C LEU A 412 32.17 -15.00 16.73
N GLU A 413 32.14 -14.14 15.71
CA GLU A 413 33.23 -14.06 14.74
C GLU A 413 33.37 -12.69 14.08
N ASP A 414 34.62 -12.33 13.78
CA ASP A 414 34.93 -11.17 12.96
C ASP A 414 34.88 -11.56 11.47
N TRP A 415 34.16 -10.78 10.67
CA TRP A 415 34.13 -10.93 9.23
C TRP A 415 34.10 -9.59 8.49
N ASN A 416 35.00 -9.47 7.52
CA ASN A 416 35.02 -8.39 6.55
C ASN A 416 34.66 -8.96 5.18
N ALA A 417 33.38 -8.82 4.80
CA ALA A 417 32.89 -9.39 3.56
C ALA A 417 33.60 -8.82 2.32
N CYS A 418 34.14 -7.59 2.37
CA CYS A 418 34.90 -6.99 1.27
C CYS A 418 36.27 -7.64 1.03
N ASP A 419 36.96 -8.02 2.11
CA ASP A 419 38.29 -8.65 2.03
C ASP A 419 38.20 -10.18 1.89
N GLU A 420 37.13 -10.77 2.41
CA GLU A 420 36.89 -12.21 2.43
C GLU A 420 35.52 -12.57 1.80
N PRO A 421 35.29 -12.24 0.51
CA PRO A 421 33.99 -12.44 -0.15
C PRO A 421 33.59 -13.92 -0.28
N ASP A 422 34.57 -14.83 -0.33
CA ASP A 422 34.35 -16.26 -0.53
C ASP A 422 34.19 -17.05 0.78
N ARG A 423 34.19 -16.38 1.95
CA ARG A 423 34.06 -17.06 3.26
C ARG A 423 32.68 -17.68 3.44
N TYR A 424 31.65 -17.00 2.94
CA TYR A 424 30.26 -17.46 2.92
C TYR A 424 29.74 -17.43 1.48
N ASN A 425 28.88 -18.39 1.13
CA ASN A 425 28.28 -18.43 -0.19
C ASN A 425 27.06 -17.52 -0.26
N ASN A 426 26.82 -16.92 -1.44
CA ASN A 426 25.64 -16.09 -1.73
C ASN A 426 25.50 -14.90 -0.77
N THR A 427 26.58 -14.12 -0.60
CA THR A 427 26.61 -12.95 0.29
C THR A 427 26.94 -11.64 -0.47
N GLU A 428 26.42 -11.51 -1.69
CA GLU A 428 26.72 -10.38 -2.60
C GLU A 428 26.31 -9.01 -2.03
N VAL A 429 25.20 -8.96 -1.28
CA VAL A 429 24.71 -7.73 -0.62
C VAL A 429 25.63 -7.36 0.53
N GLN A 430 25.99 -8.31 1.40
CA GLN A 430 26.93 -8.07 2.50
C GLN A 430 28.32 -7.65 1.99
N HIS A 431 28.85 -8.30 0.96
CA HIS A 431 30.10 -7.89 0.30
C HIS A 431 30.02 -6.44 -0.21
N SER A 432 28.92 -6.08 -0.85
CA SER A 432 28.74 -4.73 -1.41
C SER A 432 28.65 -3.65 -0.32
N LEU A 433 27.90 -3.90 0.76
CA LEU A 433 27.78 -2.99 1.90
C LEU A 433 29.11 -2.84 2.65
N SER A 434 29.82 -3.95 2.87
CA SER A 434 31.16 -3.97 3.46
C SER A 434 32.16 -3.17 2.64
N CYS A 435 32.21 -3.37 1.31
CA CYS A 435 33.08 -2.59 0.44
C CYS A 435 32.66 -1.12 0.35
N MET A 436 31.36 -0.81 0.40
CA MET A 436 30.88 0.58 0.45
C MET A 436 31.40 1.28 1.71
N ALA A 437 31.30 0.63 2.87
CA ALA A 437 31.83 1.16 4.13
C ALA A 437 33.35 1.36 4.07
N LYS A 438 34.08 0.33 3.64
CA LYS A 438 35.55 0.34 3.55
C LYS A 438 36.08 1.38 2.58
N ASN A 439 35.57 1.41 1.35
CA ASN A 439 36.09 2.27 0.28
C ASN A 439 35.80 3.75 0.52
N ASN A 440 34.76 4.07 1.29
CA ASN A 440 34.38 5.44 1.62
C ASN A 440 34.76 5.84 3.06
N ASN A 441 35.37 4.92 3.84
CA ASN A 441 35.81 5.14 5.22
C ASN A 441 34.69 5.71 6.12
N LEU A 442 33.51 5.09 6.10
CA LEU A 442 32.34 5.49 6.90
C LEU A 442 31.56 4.29 7.41
N TYR A 443 30.77 4.48 8.47
CA TYR A 443 29.89 3.45 9.02
C TYR A 443 28.63 3.33 8.15
N ILE A 444 28.24 2.12 7.75
CA ILE A 444 27.02 1.86 6.99
C ILE A 444 26.04 1.11 7.87
N VAL A 445 24.82 1.62 7.98
CA VAL A 445 23.68 0.92 8.58
C VAL A 445 22.68 0.61 7.48
N ALA A 446 22.34 -0.65 7.30
CA ALA A 446 21.39 -1.09 6.28
C ALA A 446 20.44 -2.15 6.82
N ASN A 447 19.32 -2.34 6.14
CA ASN A 447 18.35 -3.38 6.44
C ASN A 447 18.32 -4.40 5.30
N ILE A 448 18.58 -5.66 5.63
CA ILE A 448 18.63 -6.80 4.72
C ILE A 448 17.86 -8.00 5.32
N GLY A 449 17.57 -9.02 4.51
CA GLY A 449 16.96 -10.25 5.00
C GLY A 449 18.00 -11.27 5.46
N ASP A 450 17.82 -11.84 6.65
CA ASP A 450 18.69 -12.91 7.19
C ASP A 450 18.01 -14.28 7.06
N ASN A 451 18.78 -15.28 6.65
CA ASN A 451 18.38 -16.68 6.63
C ASN A 451 19.27 -17.49 7.60
N GLN A 452 18.67 -18.04 8.66
CA GLN A 452 19.36 -18.80 9.71
C GLN A 452 18.91 -20.26 9.69
N PRO A 453 19.69 -21.18 9.08
CA PRO A 453 19.36 -22.61 9.05
C PRO A 453 19.21 -23.21 10.44
N CYS A 454 18.18 -24.03 10.65
CA CYS A 454 17.91 -24.69 11.92
C CYS A 454 17.46 -26.14 11.71
N SER A 455 17.36 -26.91 12.80
CA SER A 455 16.83 -28.27 12.74
C SER A 455 15.94 -28.56 13.93
N ARG A 456 14.75 -29.10 13.67
CA ARG A 456 13.81 -29.57 14.71
C ARG A 456 14.37 -30.64 15.66
N LYS A 457 15.51 -31.24 15.32
CA LYS A 457 16.22 -32.16 16.21
C LYS A 457 16.88 -31.44 17.40
N ASN A 458 17.38 -30.23 17.17
CA ASN A 458 18.16 -29.46 18.14
C ASN A 458 17.38 -28.24 18.66
N ASP A 459 16.45 -27.73 17.85
CA ASP A 459 15.61 -26.58 18.16
C ASP A 459 14.14 -26.94 17.88
N PRO A 460 13.33 -27.21 18.93
CA PRO A 460 11.92 -27.53 18.79
C PRO A 460 11.08 -26.43 18.10
N ASN A 461 11.54 -25.18 18.14
CA ASN A 461 10.84 -24.03 17.56
C ASN A 461 11.21 -23.78 16.09
N CYS A 462 12.17 -24.53 15.54
CA CYS A 462 12.61 -24.38 14.16
C CYS A 462 11.43 -24.48 13.18
N PRO A 463 11.25 -23.50 12.29
CA PRO A 463 10.20 -23.51 11.29
C PRO A 463 10.20 -24.78 10.42
N PRO A 464 9.04 -25.21 9.88
CA PRO A 464 8.92 -26.46 9.10
C PRO A 464 9.80 -26.51 7.84
N ASP A 465 10.14 -25.34 7.28
CA ASP A 465 11.03 -25.13 6.14
C ASP A 465 12.52 -25.15 6.51
N GLY A 466 12.85 -25.43 7.78
CA GLY A 466 14.21 -25.76 8.24
C GLY A 466 15.13 -24.57 8.44
N HIS A 467 14.58 -23.35 8.50
CA HIS A 467 15.35 -22.14 8.75
C HIS A 467 14.45 -21.04 9.31
N TYR A 468 15.06 -20.11 10.05
CA TYR A 468 14.43 -18.84 10.38
C TYR A 468 14.73 -17.80 9.31
N GLN A 469 13.79 -16.88 9.09
CA GLN A 469 13.94 -15.73 8.21
C GLN A 469 13.69 -14.46 9.01
N PHE A 470 14.60 -13.49 8.99
CA PHE A 470 14.48 -12.28 9.83
C PHE A 470 14.63 -10.98 9.03
N ASN A 471 13.78 -10.00 9.37
CA ASN A 471 14.05 -8.59 9.04
C ASN A 471 15.26 -8.15 9.87
N THR A 472 16.35 -7.74 9.21
CA THR A 472 17.65 -7.62 9.87
C THR A 472 18.35 -6.31 9.55
N ALA A 473 18.62 -5.50 10.58
CA ALA A 473 19.55 -4.38 10.46
C ALA A 473 20.99 -4.86 10.69
N VAL A 474 21.89 -4.47 9.80
CA VAL A 474 23.33 -4.75 9.85
C VAL A 474 24.14 -3.46 9.88
N VAL A 475 25.25 -3.48 10.61
CA VAL A 475 26.16 -2.34 10.72
C VAL A 475 27.57 -2.75 10.30
N TYR A 476 28.12 -2.03 9.32
CA TYR A 476 29.51 -2.16 8.89
C TYR A 476 30.32 -0.97 9.37
N ASN A 477 31.50 -1.23 9.94
CA ASN A 477 32.42 -0.17 10.33
C ASN A 477 33.19 0.41 9.12
N LYS A 478 33.91 1.52 9.32
CA LYS A 478 34.73 2.19 8.30
C LYS A 478 35.78 1.32 7.60
N THR A 479 36.11 0.15 8.14
CA THR A 479 37.06 -0.80 7.54
C THR A 479 36.37 -1.94 6.79
N GLY A 480 35.04 -2.04 6.84
CA GLY A 480 34.24 -3.06 6.18
C GLY A 480 33.84 -4.25 7.06
N TYR A 481 34.17 -4.27 8.35
CA TYR A 481 33.76 -5.37 9.23
C TYR A 481 32.29 -5.25 9.63
N LEU A 482 31.56 -6.37 9.62
CA LEU A 482 30.24 -6.48 10.25
C LEU A 482 30.43 -6.41 11.77
N ILE A 483 29.88 -5.37 12.41
CA ILE A 483 30.04 -5.12 13.86
C ILE A 483 28.75 -5.24 14.64
N THR A 484 27.60 -5.30 13.96
CA THR A 484 26.29 -5.44 14.62
C THR A 484 25.29 -6.08 13.68
N LYS A 485 24.49 -6.98 14.25
CA LYS A 485 23.32 -7.60 13.62
C LYS A 485 22.14 -7.48 14.59
N TYR A 486 21.00 -7.00 14.10
CA TYR A 486 19.77 -6.85 14.88
C TYR A 486 18.60 -7.47 14.11
N HIS A 487 17.92 -8.45 14.69
CA HIS A 487 16.66 -8.98 14.16
C HIS A 487 15.49 -8.19 14.74
N LYS A 488 14.61 -7.67 13.89
CA LYS A 488 13.42 -6.93 14.30
C LYS A 488 12.57 -7.75 15.27
N ILE A 489 12.25 -7.17 16.43
CA ILE A 489 11.52 -7.87 17.49
C ILE A 489 10.01 -7.71 17.29
N ASN A 490 9.55 -6.51 16.94
CA ASN A 490 8.13 -6.17 16.83
C ASN A 490 7.73 -6.04 15.36
N LEU A 491 7.29 -7.16 14.77
CA LEU A 491 6.89 -7.22 13.36
C LEU A 491 5.57 -6.46 13.10
N PHE A 492 5.45 -5.84 11.92
CA PHE A 492 4.27 -5.11 11.47
C PHE A 492 3.80 -5.59 10.09
N TYR A 493 2.87 -6.55 10.07
CA TYR A 493 2.39 -7.22 8.85
C TYR A 493 3.48 -7.93 8.00
N GLU A 494 4.60 -8.26 8.62
CA GLU A 494 5.74 -8.93 7.98
C GLU A 494 5.64 -10.45 8.04
N TYR A 495 4.63 -11.01 7.38
CA TYR A 495 4.35 -12.46 7.40
C TYR A 495 5.47 -13.33 6.81
N GLN A 496 6.42 -12.72 6.09
CA GLN A 496 7.60 -13.37 5.55
C GLN A 496 8.70 -13.62 6.59
N PHE A 497 8.64 -12.96 7.76
CA PHE A 497 9.68 -13.02 8.78
C PHE A 497 9.19 -13.69 10.07
N ASP A 498 10.12 -14.33 10.77
CA ASP A 498 9.91 -14.90 12.09
C ASP A 498 10.22 -13.87 13.17
N VAL A 499 9.57 -14.00 14.33
CA VAL A 499 9.99 -13.26 15.53
C VAL A 499 11.23 -13.96 16.09
N PRO A 500 12.33 -13.23 16.39
CA PRO A 500 13.54 -13.83 16.91
C PRO A 500 13.27 -14.57 18.24
N PRO A 501 13.77 -15.81 18.41
CA PRO A 501 13.63 -16.55 19.66
C PRO A 501 14.26 -15.79 20.83
N GLU A 502 15.45 -15.22 20.60
CA GLU A 502 16.14 -14.34 21.53
C GLU A 502 15.83 -12.89 21.16
N ARG A 503 14.90 -12.27 21.88
CA ARG A 503 14.50 -10.86 21.68
C ARG A 503 15.54 -9.91 22.29
N LYS A 504 16.77 -9.96 21.79
CA LYS A 504 17.94 -9.22 22.29
C LYS A 504 18.02 -7.84 21.63
N SER A 505 18.05 -6.78 22.45
CA SER A 505 18.45 -5.43 22.00
C SER A 505 19.97 -5.37 21.76
N VAL A 506 20.41 -4.61 20.75
CA VAL A 506 21.83 -4.51 20.39
C VAL A 506 22.31 -3.08 20.26
N SER A 507 23.59 -2.88 20.56
CA SER A 507 24.25 -1.57 20.51
C SER A 507 25.69 -1.72 20.06
N PHE A 508 26.27 -0.67 19.47
CA PHE A 508 27.67 -0.64 19.07
C PHE A 508 28.36 0.66 19.45
N GLU A 509 29.68 0.57 19.60
CA GLU A 509 30.53 1.69 20.00
C GLU A 509 31.17 2.34 18.76
N THR A 510 31.26 3.67 18.78
CA THR A 510 31.98 4.46 17.78
C THR A 510 32.82 5.53 18.49
N PRO A 511 33.81 6.14 17.81
CA PRO A 511 34.55 7.27 18.39
C PRO A 511 33.69 8.51 18.72
N PHE A 512 32.46 8.58 18.21
CA PHE A 512 31.53 9.70 18.37
C PHE A 512 30.27 9.33 19.17
N GLY A 513 30.32 8.23 19.92
CA GLY A 513 29.30 7.82 20.89
C GLY A 513 28.75 6.42 20.65
N LYS A 514 27.90 5.98 21.57
CA LYS A 514 27.26 4.67 21.51
C LYS A 514 25.93 4.73 20.77
N PHE A 515 25.71 3.77 19.87
CA PHE A 515 24.51 3.68 19.05
C PHE A 515 23.68 2.45 19.42
N GLY A 516 22.37 2.64 19.55
CA GLY A 516 21.38 1.58 19.56
C GLY A 516 20.80 1.34 18.17
N VAL A 517 20.38 0.12 17.89
CA VAL A 517 19.71 -0.27 16.64
C VAL A 517 18.30 -0.75 16.97
N MET A 518 17.30 -0.18 16.30
CA MET A 518 15.93 -0.69 16.30
C MET A 518 15.25 -0.33 14.98
N ILE A 519 14.19 -1.06 14.62
CA ILE A 519 13.60 -0.98 13.28
C ILE A 519 12.11 -0.65 13.39
N CYS A 520 11.69 0.45 12.75
CA CYS A 520 10.28 0.79 12.54
C CYS A 520 9.41 0.61 13.79
N PHE A 521 8.44 -0.31 13.74
CA PHE A 521 7.44 -0.53 14.78
C PHE A 521 8.01 -0.83 16.18
N ASP A 522 9.28 -1.23 16.28
CA ASP A 522 10.02 -1.36 17.54
C ASP A 522 9.95 -0.11 18.44
N ILE A 523 9.88 1.09 17.86
CA ILE A 523 9.85 2.37 18.59
C ILE A 523 8.66 2.48 19.57
N ILE A 524 7.56 1.75 19.31
CA ILE A 524 6.34 1.78 20.13
C ILE A 524 6.45 0.89 21.37
N PHE A 525 7.38 -0.06 21.39
CA PHE A 525 7.46 -1.11 22.41
C PHE A 525 8.65 -0.94 23.36
N ARG A 526 8.56 -1.57 24.53
CA ARG A 526 9.61 -1.46 25.55
C ARG A 526 10.93 -2.07 25.09
N ASN A 527 10.86 -3.23 24.44
CA ASN A 527 12.02 -3.91 23.88
C ASN A 527 11.95 -3.81 22.34
N PRO A 528 12.96 -3.22 21.67
CA PRO A 528 14.25 -2.77 22.20
C PRO A 528 14.29 -1.32 22.69
N ALA A 529 13.29 -0.47 22.40
CA ALA A 529 13.45 0.98 22.50
C ALA A 529 13.88 1.47 23.90
N ILE A 530 13.22 1.02 24.96
CA ILE A 530 13.55 1.40 26.34
C ILE A 530 14.72 0.59 26.90
N GLU A 531 14.87 -0.68 26.50
CA GLU A 531 16.03 -1.52 26.83
C GLU A 531 17.35 -0.85 26.40
N LEU A 532 17.38 -0.26 25.19
CA LEU A 532 18.53 0.48 24.69
C LEU A 532 18.86 1.70 25.57
N LEU A 533 17.84 2.40 26.07
CA LEU A 533 18.03 3.60 26.89
C LEU A 533 18.46 3.27 28.31
N GLU A 534 17.81 2.31 28.96
CA GLU A 534 18.00 2.02 30.39
C GLU A 534 19.20 1.09 30.65
N ASN A 535 19.39 0.08 29.78
CA ASN A 535 20.35 -1.00 30.00
C ASN A 535 21.60 -0.86 29.11
N HIS A 536 21.46 -0.39 27.86
CA HIS A 536 22.62 -0.16 27.00
C HIS A 536 23.23 1.24 27.17
N ASN A 537 22.48 2.19 27.73
CA ASN A 537 22.86 3.60 27.89
C ASN A 537 23.33 4.23 26.57
N VAL A 538 22.55 4.07 25.49
CA VAL A 538 22.88 4.64 24.18
C VAL A 538 22.67 6.16 24.16
N ASP A 539 23.54 6.87 23.45
CA ASP A 539 23.42 8.31 23.20
C ASP A 539 22.71 8.60 21.87
N ASN A 540 22.80 7.65 20.94
CA ASN A 540 22.31 7.76 19.58
C ASN A 540 21.48 6.52 19.20
N ILE A 541 20.51 6.68 18.32
CA ILE A 541 19.75 5.59 17.72
C ILE A 541 19.84 5.71 16.20
N VAL A 542 20.17 4.60 15.53
CA VAL A 542 19.96 4.44 14.09
C VAL A 542 18.67 3.66 13.86
N PHE A 543 17.83 4.19 12.98
CA PHE A 543 16.45 3.74 12.81
C PHE A 543 16.09 3.59 11.33
N PRO A 544 16.44 2.44 10.72
CA PRO A 544 15.84 2.01 9.46
C PRO A 544 14.33 1.84 9.66
N THR A 545 13.53 2.40 8.76
CA THR A 545 12.07 2.28 8.86
C THR A 545 11.37 2.29 7.50
N ALA A 546 10.22 1.63 7.41
CA ALA A 546 9.24 1.74 6.35
C ALA A 546 7.90 2.18 7.00
N TRP A 547 7.91 3.37 7.59
CA TRP A 547 6.83 3.87 8.44
C TRP A 547 5.69 4.45 7.63
N MET A 548 4.47 3.98 7.91
CA MET A 548 3.23 4.52 7.34
C MET A 548 2.63 5.59 8.25
N ASP A 549 2.41 6.79 7.72
CA ASP A 549 1.86 7.90 8.51
C ASP A 549 0.41 7.67 8.95
N ALA A 550 0.19 7.76 10.26
CA ALA A 550 -1.12 7.70 10.90
C ALA A 550 -1.38 8.98 11.73
N LEU A 551 -1.88 10.02 11.04
CA LEU A 551 -2.29 11.28 11.68
C LEU A 551 -3.44 11.08 12.67
N PRO A 552 -3.52 11.88 13.75
CA PRO A 552 -2.72 13.09 14.01
C PRO A 552 -1.52 12.92 14.97
N ILE A 553 -1.15 11.67 15.32
CA ILE A 553 -0.15 11.38 16.37
C ILE A 553 1.03 10.50 15.91
N LEU A 554 0.92 9.82 14.76
CA LEU A 554 1.90 8.84 14.30
C LEU A 554 2.36 9.14 12.87
N ALA A 555 2.51 10.42 12.51
CA ALA A 555 3.31 10.77 11.32
C ALA A 555 4.81 10.53 11.61
N ALA A 556 5.57 10.04 10.62
CA ALA A 556 6.96 9.62 10.81
C ALA A 556 7.81 10.74 11.39
N ILE A 557 7.84 11.91 10.74
CA ILE A 557 8.64 13.05 11.20
C ILE A 557 8.20 13.54 12.59
N GLN A 558 6.91 13.42 12.91
CA GLN A 558 6.32 13.84 14.17
C GLN A 558 6.77 12.93 15.30
N PHE A 559 6.46 11.63 15.18
CA PHE A 559 6.69 10.69 16.27
C PHE A 559 8.18 10.38 16.46
N HIS A 560 8.95 10.27 15.37
CA HIS A 560 10.40 9.99 15.47
C HIS A 560 11.15 11.15 16.14
N SER A 561 10.80 12.40 15.83
CA SER A 561 11.41 13.56 16.49
C SER A 561 10.95 13.71 17.94
N ALA A 562 9.68 13.42 18.23
CA ALA A 562 9.15 13.39 19.60
C ALA A 562 9.83 12.31 20.47
N PHE A 563 10.13 11.15 19.89
CA PHE A 563 10.92 10.12 20.56
C PHE A 563 12.31 10.63 20.92
N ALA A 564 13.02 11.27 19.97
CA ALA A 564 14.34 11.84 20.22
C ALA A 564 14.33 12.86 21.38
N ALA A 565 13.33 13.74 21.40
CA ALA A 565 13.09 14.73 22.46
C ALA A 565 12.78 14.08 23.82
N GLY A 566 11.79 13.19 23.87
CA GLY A 566 11.35 12.54 25.10
C GLY A 566 12.38 11.58 25.70
N ALA A 567 13.07 10.81 24.85
CA ALA A 567 14.11 9.87 25.25
C ALA A 567 15.47 10.53 25.51
N ASN A 568 15.63 11.79 25.11
CA ASN A 568 16.86 12.56 25.21
C ASN A 568 18.06 11.89 24.51
N VAL A 569 17.88 11.54 23.22
CA VAL A 569 18.89 10.90 22.37
C VAL A 569 19.01 11.62 21.03
N ASN A 570 20.10 11.37 20.31
CA ASN A 570 20.14 11.65 18.87
C ASN A 570 19.46 10.50 18.12
N PHE A 571 18.77 10.80 17.02
CA PHE A 571 17.96 9.82 16.30
C PHE A 571 18.07 10.01 14.79
N LEU A 572 18.56 9.00 14.08
CA LEU A 572 18.75 9.01 12.64
C LEU A 572 17.68 8.10 12.01
N ALA A 573 16.59 8.70 11.53
CA ALA A 573 15.46 8.00 10.92
C ALA A 573 15.60 8.00 9.40
N ALA A 574 15.83 6.82 8.83
CA ALA A 574 15.85 6.63 7.39
C ALA A 574 14.57 5.90 6.97
N ASN A 575 13.62 6.62 6.41
CA ASN A 575 12.35 6.04 5.96
C ASN A 575 12.41 5.67 4.47
N LEU A 576 11.67 4.64 4.10
CA LEU A 576 11.40 4.31 2.71
C LEU A 576 10.57 5.44 2.08
N LYS A 577 10.66 5.59 0.76
CA LYS A 577 9.86 6.56 0.01
C LYS A 577 8.86 5.84 -0.89
N ASN A 578 7.59 5.93 -0.50
CA ASN A 578 6.43 5.50 -1.24
C ASN A 578 5.21 6.34 -0.81
N SER A 579 4.97 7.45 -1.50
CA SER A 579 3.89 8.38 -1.15
C SER A 579 2.51 7.76 -1.35
N SER A 580 2.38 6.74 -2.19
CA SER A 580 1.10 6.06 -2.51
C SER A 580 0.49 5.34 -1.30
N ILE A 581 1.32 4.89 -0.37
CA ILE A 581 0.88 4.24 0.88
C ILE A 581 1.30 5.04 2.12
N LYS A 582 1.55 6.35 1.97
CA LYS A 582 1.97 7.25 3.06
C LYS A 582 3.23 6.78 3.79
N VAL A 583 4.15 6.13 3.08
CA VAL A 583 5.46 5.74 3.61
C VAL A 583 6.49 6.77 3.17
N HIS A 584 6.77 7.72 4.03
CA HIS A 584 7.67 8.84 3.78
C HIS A 584 7.99 9.57 5.09
N GLY A 585 8.91 10.54 5.07
CA GLY A 585 9.31 11.25 6.28
C GLY A 585 10.59 10.67 6.88
N SER A 586 11.72 11.27 6.52
CA SER A 586 13.05 10.95 7.07
C SER A 586 13.60 12.14 7.84
N GLY A 587 14.54 11.91 8.75
CA GLY A 587 15.18 13.03 9.44
C GLY A 587 16.27 12.65 10.41
N ILE A 588 16.99 13.67 10.83
CA ILE A 588 18.06 13.64 11.82
C ILE A 588 17.61 14.52 12.98
N TYR A 589 17.40 13.92 14.13
CA TYR A 589 16.81 14.57 15.31
C TYR A 589 17.75 14.54 16.50
N SER A 590 17.62 15.54 17.36
CA SER A 590 18.27 15.66 18.67
C SER A 590 17.19 15.83 19.75
N ALA A 591 17.57 15.98 21.03
CA ALA A 591 16.53 16.22 22.04
C ALA A 591 15.96 17.64 21.99
N GLU A 592 16.69 18.56 21.38
CA GLU A 592 16.33 19.96 21.21
C GLU A 592 15.44 20.19 19.97
N GLY A 593 15.19 19.15 19.17
CA GLY A 593 14.41 19.20 17.94
C GLY A 593 15.15 18.62 16.73
N TYR A 594 14.62 18.89 15.53
CA TYR A 594 15.23 18.43 14.29
C TYR A 594 16.53 19.19 13.96
N LEU A 595 17.48 18.50 13.36
CA LEU A 595 18.66 19.09 12.72
C LEU A 595 18.44 19.23 11.22
N ASP A 596 17.84 18.20 10.60
CA ASP A 596 17.35 18.22 9.22
C ASP A 596 16.23 17.19 9.08
N PHE A 597 15.28 17.42 8.18
CA PHE A 597 14.21 16.46 7.87
C PHE A 597 13.70 16.65 6.46
N HIS A 598 13.11 15.60 5.91
CA HIS A 598 12.45 15.64 4.63
C HIS A 598 11.09 14.97 4.70
N TYR A 599 10.09 15.73 4.27
CA TYR A 599 8.72 15.30 4.12
C TYR A 599 8.19 15.97 2.85
N ASP A 600 7.87 15.20 1.84
CA ASP A 600 7.23 15.69 0.61
C ASP A 600 6.29 14.62 0.02
N ASN A 601 5.56 15.02 -1.02
CA ASN A 601 4.65 14.15 -1.78
C ASN A 601 5.23 13.67 -3.13
N GLU A 602 6.45 14.07 -3.50
CA GLU A 602 7.14 13.67 -4.73
C GLU A 602 7.90 12.36 -4.52
N ASP A 603 7.74 11.35 -5.38
CA ASP A 603 8.46 10.07 -5.23
C ASP A 603 9.94 10.12 -5.68
N VAL A 604 10.71 11.05 -5.09
CA VAL A 604 12.15 11.23 -5.30
C VAL A 604 12.90 10.91 -4.01
N GLY A 605 14.00 10.15 -4.11
CA GLY A 605 14.87 9.89 -2.97
C GLY A 605 15.60 11.15 -2.48
N LYS A 606 15.82 11.25 -1.16
CA LYS A 606 16.49 12.40 -0.54
C LYS A 606 17.63 11.97 0.38
N LEU A 607 18.81 12.56 0.18
CA LEU A 607 19.93 12.50 1.13
C LEU A 607 19.84 13.69 2.11
N LEU A 608 19.91 13.39 3.41
CA LEU A 608 19.96 14.38 4.49
C LEU A 608 21.31 14.29 5.19
N ILE A 609 21.93 15.44 5.45
CA ILE A 609 23.26 15.53 6.06
C ILE A 609 23.20 16.62 7.12
N ALA A 610 23.55 16.26 8.35
CA ALA A 610 23.65 17.19 9.46
C ALA A 610 24.81 16.81 10.37
N GLU A 611 25.39 17.83 11.02
CA GLU A 611 26.33 17.62 12.13
C GLU A 611 25.54 17.35 13.41
N ILE A 612 25.84 16.24 14.08
CA ILE A 612 25.11 15.80 15.27
C ILE A 612 25.98 16.05 16.50
N PRO A 613 25.44 16.65 17.58
CA PRO A 613 26.22 16.87 18.80
C PRO A 613 26.59 15.55 19.47
N ILE A 614 27.88 15.38 19.81
CA ILE A 614 28.33 14.26 20.65
C ILE A 614 27.79 14.46 22.06
N ARG A 615 26.94 13.53 22.51
CA ARG A 615 26.31 13.57 23.82
C ARG A 615 27.02 12.61 24.77
N ASN A 616 27.18 13.06 26.01
CA ASN A 616 27.48 12.20 27.15
C ASN A 616 26.26 12.25 28.05
N ARG A 617 25.29 11.37 27.81
CA ARG A 617 24.05 11.37 28.59
C ARG A 617 24.37 11.18 30.07
N LYS A 618 24.14 12.22 30.88
CA LYS A 618 24.00 12.04 32.33
C LYS A 618 22.66 11.36 32.55
N ARG A 619 22.62 10.32 33.39
CA ARG A 619 21.39 9.61 33.77
C ARG A 619 20.42 10.64 34.37
N ASN A 620 19.52 11.17 33.55
CA ASN A 620 18.49 12.07 34.05
C ASN A 620 17.51 11.21 34.83
N SER A 621 17.28 11.56 36.09
CA SER A 621 16.17 11.03 36.85
C SER A 621 14.89 11.33 36.08
N TYR A 622 14.21 10.29 35.64
CA TYR A 622 12.85 10.37 35.11
C TYR A 622 12.02 11.27 36.05
N PRO A 623 11.31 12.30 35.53
CA PRO A 623 10.55 13.19 36.38
C PRO A 623 9.50 12.39 37.16
N GLU A 624 9.44 12.58 38.48
CA GLU A 624 8.39 11.97 39.29
C GLU A 624 7.01 12.47 38.82
N PRO A 625 5.99 11.60 38.77
CA PRO A 625 4.62 11.97 38.43
C PRO A 625 4.15 13.15 39.28
N LYS A 626 3.66 14.21 38.65
CA LYS A 626 3.05 15.34 39.37
C LYS A 626 1.65 14.94 39.85
N ASN A 627 1.43 14.99 41.16
CA ASN A 627 0.09 15.11 41.72
C ASN A 627 -0.42 16.53 41.47
N MET A 628 -1.33 16.72 40.50
CA MET A 628 -2.12 17.94 40.47
C MET A 628 -3.13 17.88 41.62
N THR A 629 -3.04 18.82 42.56
CA THR A 629 -4.07 19.03 43.56
C THR A 629 -5.39 19.36 42.85
N GLU A 630 -6.47 18.68 43.25
CA GLU A 630 -7.84 18.98 42.83
C GLU A 630 -8.22 20.41 43.23
N GLU A 631 -7.85 21.40 42.42
CA GLU A 631 -8.43 22.74 42.54
C GLU A 631 -9.83 22.69 41.95
N ASN A 632 -10.81 22.52 42.87
CA ASN A 632 -12.22 22.85 42.77
C ASN A 632 -12.81 22.81 41.35
N ASN A 633 -13.42 21.65 41.05
CA ASN A 633 -14.47 21.45 40.06
C ASN A 633 -15.61 22.48 40.24
N SER A 634 -15.41 23.72 39.78
CA SER A 634 -16.50 24.66 39.57
C SER A 634 -16.23 25.48 38.31
N MET A 635 -16.38 24.82 37.16
CA MET A 635 -16.87 25.50 35.96
C MET A 635 -17.56 24.47 35.06
N THR A 636 -18.89 24.47 35.19
CA THR A 636 -19.84 23.96 34.21
C THR A 636 -19.43 24.32 32.78
N SER A 637 -19.35 23.34 31.87
CA SER A 637 -19.62 23.64 30.45
C SER A 637 -20.22 22.42 29.73
N ASN A 638 -21.41 22.63 29.19
CA ASN A 638 -22.23 21.71 28.39
C ASN A 638 -21.61 21.33 27.03
N ASN A 639 -20.28 21.41 26.86
CA ASN A 639 -19.61 21.36 25.55
C ASN A 639 -18.53 20.26 25.44
N ARG A 640 -18.56 19.23 26.30
CA ARG A 640 -17.68 18.05 26.15
C ARG A 640 -18.25 17.13 25.08
N PHE A 641 -17.38 16.47 24.33
CA PHE A 641 -17.78 15.47 23.34
C PHE A 641 -16.74 14.36 23.27
N GLN A 642 -17.10 13.27 22.59
CA GLN A 642 -16.19 12.16 22.33
C GLN A 642 -15.98 12.02 20.84
N SER A 643 -14.76 11.64 20.44
CA SER A 643 -14.42 11.39 19.04
C SER A 643 -13.25 10.42 18.96
N LEU A 644 -13.11 9.75 17.82
CA LEU A 644 -12.07 8.76 17.60
C LEU A 644 -10.78 9.43 17.12
N VAL A 645 -9.67 9.09 17.75
CA VAL A 645 -8.32 9.37 17.26
C VAL A 645 -7.66 8.02 17.05
N PHE A 646 -7.37 7.67 15.79
CA PHE A 646 -6.77 6.37 15.46
C PHE A 646 -7.51 5.18 16.11
N ARG A 647 -8.85 5.20 16.06
CA ARG A 647 -9.79 4.22 16.65
C ARG A 647 -9.89 4.18 18.17
N ASP A 648 -9.14 5.00 18.88
CA ASP A 648 -9.30 5.18 20.32
C ASP A 648 -10.30 6.29 20.61
N LEU A 649 -11.20 6.07 21.59
CA LEU A 649 -12.24 7.04 21.93
C LEU A 649 -11.74 8.05 22.96
N TYR A 650 -11.51 9.29 22.52
CA TYR A 650 -10.99 10.38 23.35
C TYR A 650 -12.14 11.21 23.93
N ASN A 651 -11.89 11.82 25.09
CA ASN A 651 -12.74 12.89 25.62
C ASN A 651 -12.17 14.24 25.15
N PHE A 652 -13.00 15.09 24.54
CA PHE A 652 -12.61 16.40 23.99
C PHE A 652 -13.42 17.56 24.56
N VAL A 653 -12.82 18.75 24.47
CA VAL A 653 -13.46 20.06 24.65
C VAL A 653 -13.05 21.02 23.52
N PRO A 654 -13.98 21.75 22.87
CA PRO A 654 -13.65 22.65 21.77
C PRO A 654 -13.00 23.96 22.25
N LEU A 655 -12.16 24.54 21.38
CA LEU A 655 -11.50 25.84 21.57
C LEU A 655 -12.26 26.91 20.79
N VAL A 656 -13.34 27.42 21.38
CA VAL A 656 -14.19 28.45 20.77
C VAL A 656 -13.55 29.85 20.85
N ASP A 657 -12.86 30.14 21.94
CA ASP A 657 -12.30 31.48 22.19
C ASP A 657 -10.93 31.66 21.52
N ILE A 658 -10.51 32.91 21.34
CA ILE A 658 -9.16 33.24 20.85
C ILE A 658 -8.08 32.87 21.87
N GLN A 659 -8.40 32.90 23.17
CA GLN A 659 -7.51 32.54 24.25
C GLN A 659 -8.29 31.88 25.39
N GLY A 660 -7.65 31.01 26.16
CA GLY A 660 -8.28 30.47 27.36
C GLY A 660 -7.51 29.35 28.02
N LYS A 661 -8.12 28.83 29.10
CA LYS A 661 -7.70 27.62 29.79
C LYS A 661 -8.76 26.55 29.63
N ARG A 662 -8.35 25.31 29.35
CA ARG A 662 -9.20 24.13 29.24
C ARG A 662 -8.60 23.00 30.05
N THR A 663 -9.47 22.19 30.66
CA THR A 663 -9.08 20.98 31.37
C THR A 663 -10.05 19.87 30.98
N ILE A 664 -9.52 18.70 30.66
CA ILE A 664 -10.28 17.52 30.26
C ILE A 664 -9.60 16.28 30.83
N CYS A 665 -10.38 15.29 31.26
CA CYS A 665 -9.86 14.06 31.83
C CYS A 665 -10.45 12.84 31.13
N HIS A 666 -9.66 11.77 31.06
CA HIS A 666 -10.06 10.45 30.63
C HIS A 666 -9.42 9.44 31.57
N ASN A 667 -10.23 8.61 32.23
CA ASN A 667 -9.79 7.70 33.30
C ASN A 667 -8.90 8.40 34.35
N LYS A 668 -7.62 8.02 34.47
CA LYS A 668 -6.68 8.56 35.46
C LYS A 668 -5.89 9.76 34.93
N LEU A 669 -5.95 10.03 33.63
CA LEU A 669 -5.25 11.16 33.01
C LEU A 669 -6.14 12.40 33.01
N CYS A 670 -5.67 13.49 33.60
CA CYS A 670 -6.20 14.82 33.42
C CYS A 670 -5.19 15.69 32.67
N CYS A 671 -5.66 16.34 31.63
CA CYS A 671 -4.89 17.22 30.77
C CYS A 671 -5.36 18.66 30.94
N SER A 672 -4.43 19.62 30.98
CA SER A 672 -4.72 21.06 30.99
C SER A 672 -4.02 21.75 29.83
N LEU A 673 -4.74 22.66 29.17
CA LEU A 673 -4.24 23.50 28.09
C LEU A 673 -4.45 24.97 28.47
N THR A 674 -3.40 25.78 28.37
CA THR A 674 -3.50 27.24 28.28
C THR A 674 -3.08 27.65 26.88
N TYR A 675 -3.87 28.46 26.18
CA TYR A 675 -3.59 28.81 24.78
C TYR A 675 -3.98 30.25 24.44
N GLU A 676 -3.30 30.80 23.42
CA GLU A 676 -3.63 32.06 22.77
C GLU A 676 -3.40 31.91 21.25
N LYS A 677 -4.47 31.98 20.46
CA LYS A 677 -4.45 32.03 19.00
C LYS A 677 -4.03 33.43 18.54
N LYS A 678 -3.40 33.51 17.37
CA LYS A 678 -3.04 34.80 16.77
C LYS A 678 -4.27 35.57 16.28
N MET A 679 -5.22 34.84 15.71
CA MET A 679 -6.49 35.34 15.19
C MET A 679 -7.48 34.18 15.12
N ASP A 680 -8.77 34.49 15.09
CA ASP A 680 -9.79 33.49 14.79
C ASP A 680 -9.81 33.18 13.29
N THR A 681 -10.01 31.90 12.98
CA THR A 681 -10.07 31.34 11.63
C THR A 681 -11.31 30.47 11.51
N ASP A 682 -11.54 29.89 10.33
CA ASP A 682 -12.56 28.86 10.10
C ASP A 682 -12.16 27.46 10.61
N ASP A 683 -10.94 27.28 11.11
CA ASP A 683 -10.51 26.01 11.70
C ASP A 683 -11.20 25.77 13.05
N VAL A 684 -11.71 24.56 13.23
CA VAL A 684 -12.20 24.09 14.54
C VAL A 684 -11.06 23.35 15.24
N PHE A 685 -10.72 23.78 16.46
CA PHE A 685 -9.75 23.09 17.32
C PHE A 685 -10.43 22.46 18.53
N ALA A 686 -9.88 21.33 18.97
CA ALA A 686 -10.29 20.65 20.19
C ALA A 686 -9.07 20.25 21.02
N PHE A 687 -9.27 20.17 22.34
CA PHE A 687 -8.28 19.65 23.28
C PHE A 687 -8.83 18.40 23.95
N GLY A 688 -8.05 17.32 23.97
CA GLY A 688 -8.50 16.01 24.39
C GLY A 688 -7.54 15.26 25.30
N ALA A 689 -8.10 14.26 25.98
CA ALA A 689 -7.38 13.32 26.83
C ALA A 689 -7.78 11.87 26.48
N PHE A 690 -6.80 10.97 26.53
CA PHE A 690 -6.99 9.53 26.45
C PHE A 690 -6.06 8.80 27.42
N ASP A 691 -6.54 7.70 27.98
CA ASP A 691 -5.84 6.86 28.95
C ASP A 691 -6.44 5.47 28.83
N GLY A 692 -5.79 4.60 28.06
CA GLY A 692 -6.37 3.31 27.68
C GLY A 692 -5.45 2.41 26.86
N LEU A 693 -5.93 1.19 26.64
CA LEU A 693 -5.26 0.20 25.79
C LEU A 693 -5.66 0.44 24.33
N HIS A 694 -4.68 0.76 23.50
CA HIS A 694 -4.83 0.78 22.06
C HIS A 694 -4.77 -0.66 21.51
N THR A 695 -5.67 -1.00 20.59
CA THR A 695 -5.77 -2.37 20.03
C THR A 695 -5.81 -2.45 18.50
N TYR A 696 -5.73 -1.31 17.81
CA TYR A 696 -5.83 -1.28 16.35
C TYR A 696 -4.44 -1.41 15.71
N GLU A 697 -4.22 -2.40 14.84
CA GLU A 697 -2.90 -2.63 14.21
C GLU A 697 -1.73 -2.80 15.21
N GLY A 698 -2.03 -3.14 16.46
CA GLY A 698 -1.06 -3.34 17.55
C GLY A 698 -1.75 -3.33 18.91
N THR A 699 -1.06 -3.76 19.96
CA THR A 699 -1.61 -3.74 21.33
C THR A 699 -0.63 -3.06 22.28
N TYR A 700 -1.00 -1.88 22.78
CA TYR A 700 -0.14 -1.05 23.62
C TYR A 700 -0.94 -0.01 24.42
N TYR A 701 -0.58 0.22 25.68
CA TYR A 701 -1.25 1.17 26.56
C TYR A 701 -0.70 2.59 26.47
N ILE A 702 -1.56 3.57 26.16
CA ILE A 702 -1.15 4.97 25.97
C ILE A 702 -1.93 5.93 26.86
N GLN A 703 -1.24 7.01 27.23
CA GLN A 703 -1.82 8.20 27.84
C GLN A 703 -1.50 9.39 26.94
N VAL A 704 -2.51 10.14 26.51
CA VAL A 704 -2.32 11.21 25.52
C VAL A 704 -3.06 12.47 25.94
N CYS A 705 -2.35 13.59 25.97
CA CYS A 705 -2.94 14.94 25.99
C CYS A 705 -2.72 15.57 24.62
N ILE A 706 -3.78 15.99 23.93
CA ILE A 706 -3.68 16.45 22.53
C ILE A 706 -4.51 17.70 22.25
N LEU A 707 -3.87 18.71 21.67
CA LEU A 707 -4.49 19.82 20.94
C LEU A 707 -4.47 19.46 19.46
N LEU A 708 -5.60 19.48 18.77
CA LEU A 708 -5.66 19.18 17.34
C LEU A 708 -6.67 20.04 16.59
N LYS A 709 -6.42 20.22 15.31
CA LYS A 709 -7.37 20.76 14.33
C LYS A 709 -8.30 19.63 13.88
N CYS A 710 -9.60 19.88 13.92
CA CYS A 710 -10.61 18.97 13.39
C CYS A 710 -10.66 19.11 11.86
N LYS A 711 -10.87 18.00 11.16
CA LYS A 711 -10.81 17.97 9.69
C LYS A 711 -11.83 18.90 9.03
N ASN A 712 -13.00 19.04 9.63
CA ASN A 712 -14.04 19.97 9.18
C ASN A 712 -14.71 20.65 10.37
N SER A 713 -15.76 21.44 10.09
CA SER A 713 -16.49 22.19 11.12
C SER A 713 -17.27 21.32 12.12
N SER A 714 -17.42 20.02 11.85
CA SER A 714 -18.05 19.07 12.79
C SER A 714 -17.08 18.63 13.87
N LEU A 715 -17.54 18.67 15.13
CA LEU A 715 -16.79 18.13 16.28
C LEU A 715 -16.54 16.62 16.18
N THR A 716 -17.38 15.88 15.45
CA THR A 716 -17.17 14.44 15.23
C THR A 716 -15.98 14.13 14.32
N SER A 717 -15.47 15.13 13.60
CA SER A 717 -14.29 15.00 12.73
C SER A 717 -12.96 15.22 13.47
N CYS A 718 -13.01 15.62 14.73
CA CYS A 718 -11.83 15.83 15.56
C CYS A 718 -11.14 14.48 15.83
N GLY A 719 -9.93 14.30 15.32
CA GLY A 719 -9.20 13.04 15.37
C GLY A 719 -9.14 12.28 14.03
N GLU A 720 -9.92 12.69 13.02
CA GLU A 720 -9.70 12.24 11.65
C GLU A 720 -8.39 12.80 11.06
N PRO A 721 -7.74 12.10 10.12
CA PRO A 721 -6.53 12.57 9.47
C PRO A 721 -6.72 13.93 8.78
N GLU A 722 -5.82 14.86 9.08
CA GLU A 722 -5.81 16.23 8.55
C GLU A 722 -4.37 16.76 8.48
N GLN A 723 -4.02 17.40 7.37
CA GLN A 723 -2.68 17.90 7.07
C GLN A 723 -2.63 19.43 6.91
N ASN A 724 -3.77 20.10 6.84
CA ASN A 724 -3.86 21.54 6.62
C ASN A 724 -4.44 22.23 7.87
N SER A 725 -3.79 23.30 8.31
CA SER A 725 -4.36 24.31 9.19
C SER A 725 -4.03 25.72 8.69
N LYS A 726 -4.90 26.68 9.05
CA LYS A 726 -4.70 28.12 8.87
C LYS A 726 -4.41 28.85 10.17
N THR A 727 -4.47 28.16 11.32
CA THR A 727 -4.48 28.77 12.65
C THR A 727 -3.10 28.82 13.27
N PHE A 728 -2.59 30.03 13.43
CA PHE A 728 -1.36 30.29 14.17
C PHE A 728 -1.66 30.44 15.66
N PHE A 729 -0.81 29.83 16.49
CA PHE A 729 -0.81 30.07 17.93
C PHE A 729 0.33 31.02 18.31
N LYS A 730 0.03 32.02 19.15
CA LYS A 730 1.06 32.86 19.77
C LYS A 730 1.79 32.09 20.85
N GLN A 731 1.05 31.30 21.62
CA GLN A 731 1.57 30.43 22.66
C GLN A 731 0.54 29.36 23.03
N PHE A 732 1.03 28.18 23.41
CA PHE A 732 0.26 27.21 24.16
C PHE A 732 1.12 26.51 25.21
N LYS A 733 0.48 25.98 26.24
CA LYS A 733 1.08 25.16 27.29
C LYS A 733 0.17 23.99 27.60
N ILE A 734 0.67 22.77 27.40
CA ILE A 734 -0.01 21.50 27.71
C ILE A 734 0.65 20.89 28.95
N GLU A 735 -0.18 20.48 29.91
CA GLU A 735 0.22 19.79 31.14
C GLU A 735 -0.66 18.54 31.30
N GLY A 736 -0.10 17.45 31.83
CA GLY A 736 -0.85 16.21 32.06
C GLY A 736 -0.40 15.46 33.31
N THR A 737 -1.34 14.78 33.98
CA THR A 737 -1.07 13.92 35.14
C THR A 737 -0.63 12.52 34.71
N PHE A 738 0.40 12.44 33.86
CA PHE A 738 0.89 11.16 33.34
C PHE A 738 1.40 10.25 34.46
N THR A 739 1.14 8.96 34.33
CA THR A 739 1.54 7.92 35.29
C THR A 739 2.87 7.25 34.95
N THR A 740 3.48 7.69 33.85
CA THR A 740 4.72 7.18 33.27
C THR A 740 5.66 8.34 33.00
N ALA A 741 6.96 8.06 32.99
CA ALA A 741 7.98 9.04 32.61
C ALA A 741 8.34 8.98 31.11
N TYR A 742 7.81 8.00 30.37
CA TYR A 742 8.04 7.84 28.93
C TYR A 742 7.01 8.66 28.16
N ILE A 743 7.30 9.95 28.00
CA ILE A 743 6.41 10.94 27.38
C ILE A 743 7.14 11.57 26.18
N TYR A 744 6.47 11.60 25.04
CA TYR A 744 7.00 12.05 23.76
C TYR A 744 6.26 13.33 23.32
N PRO A 745 6.92 14.50 23.35
CA PRO A 745 6.31 15.78 22.98
C PRO A 745 6.27 15.97 21.46
N GLU A 746 5.09 16.26 20.93
CA GLU A 746 4.84 16.40 19.49
C GLU A 746 4.30 17.79 19.18
N ILE A 747 4.83 18.42 18.13
CA ILE A 747 4.25 19.62 17.51
C ILE A 747 4.33 19.44 16.00
N LEU A 748 3.17 19.34 15.36
CA LEU A 748 3.03 19.20 13.93
C LEU A 748 2.39 20.45 13.35
N LEU A 749 3.04 21.02 12.35
CA LEU A 749 2.63 22.23 11.66
C LEU A 749 2.32 21.94 10.19
N SER A 750 1.66 22.87 9.50
CA SER A 750 1.40 22.79 8.06
C SER A 750 1.76 24.08 7.35
N ASN A 751 2.33 24.00 6.14
CA ASN A 751 2.50 25.19 5.30
C ASN A 751 1.28 25.44 4.39
N ALA A 752 1.35 26.49 3.57
CA ALA A 752 0.29 26.86 2.63
C ALA A 752 0.11 25.88 1.44
N SER A 753 1.00 24.90 1.30
CA SER A 753 0.93 23.82 0.30
C SER A 753 0.50 22.49 0.93
N ASP A 754 -0.11 22.54 2.13
CA ASP A 754 -0.61 21.38 2.89
C ASP A 754 0.48 20.35 3.24
N LEU A 755 1.73 20.80 3.29
CA LEU A 755 2.85 19.98 3.67
C LEU A 755 3.08 20.04 5.18
N LEU A 756 3.27 18.87 5.80
CA LEU A 756 3.59 18.78 7.22
C LEU A 756 5.02 19.24 7.50
N LEU A 757 5.16 19.98 8.60
CA LEU A 757 6.41 20.54 9.08
C LEU A 757 6.56 20.31 10.58
N LEU A 758 7.81 20.28 11.05
CA LEU A 758 8.12 20.31 12.47
C LEU A 758 8.33 21.75 12.94
N ALA A 759 7.96 22.03 14.20
CA ALA A 759 8.29 23.30 14.84
C ALA A 759 9.81 23.48 14.94
N ALA A 760 10.31 24.68 14.64
CA ALA A 760 11.75 24.89 14.64
C ALA A 760 12.36 24.71 16.04
N PRO A 761 13.63 24.29 16.14
CA PRO A 761 14.34 24.31 17.40
C PRO A 761 14.26 25.72 18.03
N ASN A 762 14.08 25.79 19.35
CA ASN A 762 13.93 27.02 20.15
C ASN A 762 12.56 27.74 20.08
N THR A 763 11.56 27.25 19.34
CA THR A 763 10.18 27.78 19.41
C THR A 763 9.26 26.96 20.29
N TRP A 764 9.81 25.99 20.99
CA TRP A 764 9.13 25.18 21.97
C TRP A 764 10.13 24.60 22.97
N ASN A 765 9.59 24.14 24.09
CA ASN A 765 10.35 23.55 25.17
C ASN A 765 9.52 22.43 25.82
N TYR A 766 10.20 21.35 26.16
CA TYR A 766 9.64 20.25 26.92
C TYR A 766 10.46 20.02 28.19
N ALA A 767 9.80 20.16 29.35
CA ALA A 767 10.43 19.86 30.63
C ALA A 767 9.40 19.39 31.66
N LYS A 768 9.71 18.27 32.34
CA LYS A 768 8.91 17.73 33.46
C LYS A 768 7.42 17.51 33.11
N GLY A 769 7.13 16.93 31.94
CA GLY A 769 5.75 16.65 31.51
C GLY A 769 4.95 17.91 31.12
N ILE A 770 5.66 19.00 30.81
CA ILE A 770 5.07 20.25 30.30
C ILE A 770 5.61 20.48 28.90
N LEU A 771 4.72 20.57 27.93
CA LEU A 771 5.03 21.02 26.57
C LEU A 771 4.54 22.46 26.41
N GLN A 772 5.44 23.37 26.06
CA GLN A 772 5.12 24.77 25.82
C GLN A 772 5.67 25.23 24.48
N SER A 773 4.90 26.01 23.73
CA SER A 773 5.46 26.79 22.63
C SER A 773 6.02 28.09 23.17
N GLU A 774 7.24 28.43 22.76
CA GLU A 774 7.94 29.65 23.12
C GLU A 774 7.93 30.58 21.90
N ASN A 775 7.43 31.80 22.07
CA ASN A 775 7.17 32.75 20.97
C ASN A 775 6.12 32.23 19.97
N GLN A 776 5.80 33.06 18.98
CA GLN A 776 4.85 32.71 17.93
C GLN A 776 5.47 31.63 17.02
N LEU A 777 4.76 30.50 16.86
CA LEU A 777 5.15 29.45 15.91
C LEU A 777 5.17 29.97 14.47
N GLU A 778 6.05 29.39 13.66
CA GLU A 778 6.34 29.85 12.29
C GLU A 778 5.22 29.51 11.30
N TYR A 779 4.48 28.45 11.60
CA TYR A 779 3.45 27.90 10.72
C TYR A 779 2.17 27.56 11.53
N PRO A 780 1.01 27.44 10.86
CA PRO A 780 -0.22 26.94 11.45
C PRO A 780 -0.06 25.58 12.15
N VAL A 781 -0.74 25.40 13.27
CA VAL A 781 -0.68 24.17 14.07
C VAL A 781 -1.68 23.15 13.56
N VAL A 782 -1.22 21.96 13.17
CA VAL A 782 -2.11 20.82 12.88
C VAL A 782 -2.46 20.09 14.17
N SER A 783 -1.42 19.72 14.93
CA SER A 783 -1.56 19.09 16.24
C SER A 783 -0.39 19.44 17.16
N ALA A 784 -0.64 19.41 18.46
CA ALA A 784 0.38 19.42 19.49
C ALA A 784 -0.03 18.44 20.59
N ALA A 785 0.83 17.47 20.89
CA ALA A 785 0.49 16.37 21.79
C ALA A 785 1.62 16.03 22.76
N MET A 786 1.26 15.40 23.86
CA MET A 786 2.18 14.62 24.67
C MET A 786 1.65 13.18 24.68
N LEU A 787 2.30 12.31 23.92
CA LEU A 787 1.99 10.88 23.84
C LEU A 787 2.87 10.15 24.83
N ALA A 788 2.27 9.43 25.77
CA ALA A 788 2.98 8.70 26.80
C ALA A 788 2.69 7.21 26.76
N ARG A 789 3.71 6.38 27.03
CA ARG A 789 3.60 4.91 27.03
C ARG A 789 3.69 4.35 28.44
N VAL A 790 2.70 3.54 28.81
CA VAL A 790 2.66 2.81 30.09
C VAL A 790 2.92 1.34 29.81
N TYR A 791 4.18 1.00 29.55
CA TYR A 791 4.59 -0.32 29.04
C TYR A 791 4.16 -1.49 29.93
N GLU A 792 4.09 -1.29 31.25
CA GLU A 792 3.68 -2.32 32.22
C GLU A 792 2.22 -2.74 32.04
N ASN A 793 1.39 -1.86 31.47
CA ASN A 793 -0.04 -2.10 31.26
C ASN A 793 -0.35 -2.74 29.90
N ASP A 794 0.65 -2.96 29.05
CA ASP A 794 0.46 -3.68 27.77
C ASP A 794 -0.06 -5.12 28.01
N LEU A 795 0.20 -5.70 29.20
CA LEU A 795 -0.08 -7.09 29.55
C LEU A 795 -1.19 -7.29 30.60
N THR A 796 -1.82 -6.23 31.12
CA THR A 796 -2.82 -6.35 32.19
C THR A 796 -4.20 -6.76 31.67
N ILE A 797 -4.33 -8.01 31.22
CA ILE A 797 -5.58 -8.79 31.28
C ILE A 797 -5.26 -10.13 31.92
N ASN A 798 -5.76 -10.31 33.15
CA ASN A 798 -5.70 -11.56 33.91
C ASN A 798 -6.24 -12.75 33.10
N HIS A 799 -5.55 -13.88 33.21
CA HIS A 799 -5.98 -15.20 32.76
C HIS A 799 -7.42 -15.53 33.21
N GLY A 800 -8.35 -15.41 32.28
CA GLY A 800 -9.63 -16.09 32.28
C GLY A 800 -9.77 -16.77 30.92
N ASN A 801 -9.92 -18.09 30.92
CA ASN A 801 -10.23 -18.88 29.72
C ASN A 801 -11.37 -18.22 28.92
N HIS A 802 -11.05 -17.54 27.83
CA HIS A 802 -11.88 -17.34 26.64
C HIS A 802 -10.98 -16.69 25.57
N MET A 803 -10.30 -17.53 24.78
CA MET A 803 -9.79 -17.09 23.47
C MET A 803 -11.00 -16.84 22.57
N LEU A 804 -11.46 -15.60 22.56
CA LEU A 804 -12.25 -15.04 21.48
C LEU A 804 -11.33 -14.09 20.72
N PRO A 805 -10.82 -14.48 19.55
CA PRO A 805 -10.47 -13.49 18.55
C PRO A 805 -11.76 -13.13 17.81
N GLU A 806 -12.22 -11.89 17.99
CA GLU A 806 -13.12 -11.25 17.04
C GLU A 806 -12.39 -11.14 15.70
N ILE A 807 -12.51 -12.21 14.93
CA ILE A 807 -12.22 -12.27 13.52
C ILE A 807 -13.46 -11.66 12.83
N VAL A 808 -13.33 -10.41 12.40
CA VAL A 808 -14.13 -9.93 11.26
C VAL A 808 -13.42 -10.46 10.01
N VAL A 809 -13.82 -11.65 9.57
CA VAL A 809 -13.57 -12.17 8.22
C VAL A 809 -14.94 -12.36 7.59
N ILE A 810 -15.20 -11.53 6.59
CA ILE A 810 -16.31 -11.68 5.67
C ILE A 810 -15.88 -12.71 4.61
N THR A 811 -16.67 -13.77 4.48
CA THR A 811 -16.74 -14.68 3.31
C THR A 811 -18.23 -14.76 2.94
N ALA A 812 -18.71 -14.66 1.70
CA ALA A 812 -18.14 -14.68 0.35
C ALA A 812 -19.14 -13.95 -0.60
N LEU A 813 -18.77 -13.50 -1.81
CA LEU A 813 -18.87 -14.29 -3.05
C LEU A 813 -18.37 -13.45 -4.25
N LEU A 814 -18.01 -14.15 -5.32
CA LEU A 814 -17.73 -13.69 -6.68
C LEU A 814 -18.27 -12.28 -7.05
N ALA A 815 -17.34 -11.48 -7.59
CA ALA A 815 -17.45 -10.15 -8.20
C ALA A 815 -17.53 -8.92 -7.27
N ILE A 816 -16.38 -8.22 -7.19
CA ILE A 816 -16.19 -6.77 -7.37
C ILE A 816 -17.38 -5.87 -6.98
N SER A 817 -17.09 -4.91 -6.09
CA SER A 817 -17.92 -3.79 -5.60
C SER A 817 -18.88 -4.10 -4.45
N ASN A 818 -18.39 -3.91 -3.22
CA ASN A 818 -18.92 -2.89 -2.29
C ASN A 818 -18.39 -3.16 -0.87
N TYR A 819 -17.39 -2.39 -0.43
CA TYR A 819 -17.18 -1.94 0.96
C TYR A 819 -16.24 -0.73 0.96
N ILE A 820 -16.72 0.36 0.36
CA ILE A 820 -16.45 1.73 0.80
C ILE A 820 -17.84 2.25 1.21
N PHE A 821 -17.95 2.88 2.37
CA PHE A 821 -19.18 3.24 3.11
C PHE A 821 -19.70 2.19 4.10
N GLY A 822 -18.96 2.08 5.20
CA GLY A 822 -19.47 1.99 6.56
C GLY A 822 -18.70 2.97 7.42
#